data_AF-A0A255TST3-F1
#
_entry.id   AF-A0A255TST3-F1
#
_cell.length_a   1.000
_cell.length_b   1.000
_cell.length_c   1.000
_cell.angle_alpha   90.00
_cell.angle_beta   90.00
_cell.angle_gamma   90.00
#
_symmetry.space_group_name_H-M   'P 1'
#
loop_
_entity.id
_entity.type
_entity.pdbx_description
1 polymer ?
#
loop_
_entity_poly.entity_id
_entity_poly.type
_entity_poly.pdbx_seq_one_letter_code
_entity_poly.pdbx_strand_id
1 'polypeptide(L)'
;MKSQIPVSEITKRHPDMLYCSTDREYANLANEIYDLVGKVLPYVDDREMRNACVSLALYFEDIHSGTHQFDAFTRLYGKMYGMYLPFYDSRDVSSPEAELDAMKFVLWLSFVAERAGCILNPTNTSIADVAGTLLNHWNSKKHSISPNEELADYIFSEETQDNPYLIRSVLVWLQNRSYLGRWYSNVVMEEDHYGLKKIFVKANNQQLREFTEDCSVFEYRSWPLSIPATKAYAEMIRIDMDDPDDEIAAEIEKMEYAKLNIYKIQNTDEEYLVVEDFMKQRYNVMLDSFDLGIRRDAKKNTHIFGSFFSFRGDWFANGHSLLFQMSDKRYAEHCQKENREYSMFHDYQGQYEDLIKRNDGKRLFFFNNPEDFEKWMRGKIGIEHLGSFPVSDLPRDGAFMAFLHPNGQMLFSFGAECIKSPDNPYYNKSKAEENAMGLCLMVGGSHPDLVIYLIEHNLVPDAMLNDMNGKEHGRLLLQDNLEFMVRCIRRDIGSDKVVRRRREPGLTYDNDDNEGQKVNFETFVGILRQEETVRSKANKLWRLVSCDLTTTVIRDVDNFRDFTMPTRNLYNAYIEIDKDKIQVSTVSRYVGKVNAPAASALLYNTVGKGRNWNEMFKSLDKMLRLMEKGMK
;
A
#
# COMPACT_ATOMS: atom_id res chain seq x y z
N MET A 1 -11.91 -42.50 -10.23
CA MET A 1 -12.83 -41.53 -9.62
C MET A 1 -12.00 -40.36 -9.14
N LYS A 2 -12.28 -39.13 -9.58
CA LYS A 2 -11.66 -37.95 -8.96
C LYS A 2 -12.18 -37.88 -7.53
N SER A 3 -11.29 -37.67 -6.55
CA SER A 3 -11.74 -37.44 -5.16
C SER A 3 -12.62 -36.20 -5.14
N GLN A 4 -13.72 -36.20 -4.38
CA GLN A 4 -14.47 -34.99 -4.12
C GLN A 4 -13.71 -34.11 -3.12
N ILE A 5 -13.93 -32.79 -3.18
CA ILE A 5 -13.53 -31.85 -2.13
C ILE A 5 -14.38 -32.19 -0.89
N PRO A 6 -13.75 -32.61 0.23
CA PRO A 6 -14.49 -33.00 1.42
C PRO A 6 -14.92 -31.78 2.24
N VAL A 7 -15.94 -31.96 3.08
CA VAL A 7 -16.47 -30.93 4.00
C VAL A 7 -15.37 -30.31 4.86
N SER A 8 -14.39 -31.11 5.28
CA SER A 8 -13.27 -30.63 6.09
C SER A 8 -12.40 -29.57 5.40
N GLU A 9 -12.43 -29.43 4.08
CA GLU A 9 -11.74 -28.33 3.39
C GLU A 9 -12.47 -26.99 3.53
N ILE A 10 -13.79 -27.00 3.75
CA ILE A 10 -14.57 -25.81 4.11
C ILE A 10 -14.34 -25.49 5.60
N THR A 11 -14.55 -26.46 6.49
CA THR A 11 -14.39 -26.27 7.94
C THR A 11 -12.99 -25.72 8.32
N LYS A 12 -11.92 -26.19 7.69
CA LYS A 12 -10.54 -25.68 7.94
C LYS A 12 -10.36 -24.21 7.56
N ARG A 13 -11.29 -23.64 6.79
CA ARG A 13 -11.28 -22.26 6.31
C ARG A 13 -12.20 -21.37 7.14
N HIS A 14 -12.78 -21.87 8.22
CA HIS A 14 -13.53 -21.11 9.22
C HIS A 14 -12.63 -20.77 10.43
N PRO A 15 -12.96 -19.71 11.20
CA PRO A 15 -12.27 -19.40 12.44
C PRO A 15 -12.33 -20.57 13.41
N ASP A 16 -11.20 -20.87 14.06
CA ASP A 16 -11.04 -22.00 14.99
C ASP A 16 -11.55 -23.36 14.48
N MET A 17 -11.59 -23.54 13.16
CA MET A 17 -12.17 -24.73 12.53
C MET A 17 -13.64 -24.94 12.91
N LEU A 18 -14.39 -23.86 13.09
CA LEU A 18 -15.83 -23.86 13.38
C LEU A 18 -16.57 -24.68 12.32
N TYR A 19 -17.11 -25.81 12.75
CA TYR A 19 -17.98 -26.64 11.93
C TYR A 19 -19.38 -26.04 11.92
N CYS A 20 -19.88 -25.68 10.74
CA CYS A 20 -21.23 -25.19 10.57
C CYS A 20 -22.09 -26.25 9.88
N SER A 21 -23.40 -26.22 10.12
CA SER A 21 -24.34 -27.17 9.51
C SER A 21 -24.36 -27.09 7.98
N THR A 22 -24.02 -25.92 7.42
CA THR A 22 -24.00 -25.60 5.99
C THR A 22 -22.68 -25.96 5.28
N ASP A 23 -21.62 -26.36 6.01
CA ASP A 23 -20.29 -26.67 5.41
C ASP A 23 -20.40 -27.69 4.26
N ARG A 24 -21.34 -28.63 4.35
CA ARG A 24 -21.56 -29.63 3.30
C ARG A 24 -22.15 -29.03 2.02
N GLU A 25 -23.03 -28.03 2.14
CA GLU A 25 -23.62 -27.35 0.99
C GLU A 25 -22.54 -26.57 0.22
N TYR A 26 -21.68 -25.84 0.93
CA TYR A 26 -20.56 -25.12 0.31
C TYR A 26 -19.46 -26.05 -0.23
N ALA A 27 -19.21 -27.20 0.41
CA ALA A 27 -18.34 -28.23 -0.16
C ALA A 27 -18.90 -28.82 -1.47
N ASN A 28 -20.22 -29.03 -1.54
CA ASN A 28 -20.88 -29.45 -2.77
C ASN A 28 -20.78 -28.38 -3.85
N LEU A 29 -21.00 -27.11 -3.51
CA LEU A 29 -20.81 -25.97 -4.42
C LEU A 29 -19.38 -25.93 -4.96
N ALA A 30 -18.35 -26.10 -4.11
CA ALA A 30 -16.96 -26.16 -4.53
C ALA A 30 -16.69 -27.29 -5.54
N ASN A 31 -17.29 -28.47 -5.35
CA ASN A 31 -17.18 -29.58 -6.30
C ASN A 31 -17.84 -29.26 -7.66
N GLU A 32 -18.97 -28.57 -7.64
CA GLU A 32 -19.65 -28.15 -8.88
C GLU A 32 -18.86 -27.09 -9.63
N ILE A 33 -18.32 -26.10 -8.90
CA ILE A 33 -17.39 -25.10 -9.45
C ILE A 33 -16.19 -25.80 -10.09
N TYR A 34 -15.61 -26.80 -9.42
CA TYR A 34 -14.50 -27.58 -9.96
C TYR A 34 -14.87 -28.26 -11.30
N ASP A 35 -16.07 -28.82 -11.43
CA ASP A 35 -16.52 -29.45 -12.67
C ASP A 35 -16.80 -28.44 -13.80
N LEU A 36 -17.19 -27.20 -13.46
CA LEU A 36 -17.38 -26.10 -14.40
C LEU A 36 -16.04 -25.55 -14.90
N VAL A 37 -15.12 -25.23 -13.97
CA VAL A 37 -13.86 -24.55 -14.25
C VAL A 37 -12.80 -25.50 -14.83
N GLY A 38 -12.80 -26.77 -14.39
CA GLY A 38 -11.85 -27.79 -14.84
C GLY A 38 -11.89 -28.08 -16.35
N LYS A 39 -12.95 -27.66 -17.04
CA LYS A 39 -13.09 -27.76 -18.51
C LYS A 39 -12.36 -26.64 -19.26
N VAL A 40 -12.14 -25.50 -18.61
CA VAL A 40 -11.62 -24.27 -19.25
C VAL A 40 -10.14 -24.04 -18.93
N LEU A 41 -9.65 -24.55 -17.79
CA LEU A 41 -8.26 -24.40 -17.36
C LEU A 41 -7.55 -25.76 -17.19
N PRO A 42 -7.30 -26.50 -18.29
CA PRO A 42 -6.82 -27.89 -18.22
C PRO A 42 -5.37 -28.04 -17.73
N TYR A 43 -4.60 -26.94 -17.61
CA TYR A 43 -3.18 -26.93 -17.25
C TYR A 43 -2.91 -26.60 -15.77
N VAL A 44 -3.95 -26.43 -14.95
CA VAL A 44 -3.81 -26.19 -13.50
C VAL A 44 -3.65 -27.54 -12.79
N ASP A 45 -2.76 -27.62 -11.79
CA ASP A 45 -2.63 -28.82 -10.96
C ASP A 45 -3.94 -29.11 -10.19
N ASP A 46 -4.25 -30.38 -9.94
CA ASP A 46 -5.49 -30.76 -9.27
C ASP A 46 -5.63 -30.14 -7.87
N ARG A 47 -4.52 -30.02 -7.12
CA ARG A 47 -4.52 -29.40 -5.79
C ARG A 47 -4.78 -27.91 -5.87
N GLU A 48 -4.10 -27.21 -6.77
CA GLU A 48 -4.29 -25.78 -7.02
C GLU A 48 -5.75 -25.49 -7.43
N MET A 49 -6.29 -26.29 -8.35
CA MET A 49 -7.67 -26.17 -8.81
C MET A 49 -8.66 -26.33 -7.65
N ARG A 50 -8.48 -27.34 -6.79
CA ARG A 50 -9.35 -27.56 -5.62
C ARG A 50 -9.31 -26.39 -4.65
N ASN A 51 -8.12 -25.88 -4.33
CA ASN A 51 -7.98 -24.75 -3.41
C ASN A 51 -8.64 -23.48 -3.97
N ALA A 52 -8.49 -23.22 -5.27
CA ALA A 52 -9.17 -22.12 -5.94
C ALA A 52 -10.70 -22.29 -5.90
N CYS A 53 -11.21 -23.50 -6.16
CA CYS A 53 -12.64 -23.79 -6.10
C CYS A 53 -13.23 -23.68 -4.68
N VAL A 54 -12.48 -24.07 -3.66
CA VAL A 54 -12.85 -23.82 -2.25
C VAL A 54 -12.93 -22.32 -1.99
N SER A 55 -11.93 -21.54 -2.41
CA SER A 55 -11.90 -20.09 -2.20
C SER A 55 -13.05 -19.38 -2.92
N LEU A 56 -13.45 -19.85 -4.11
CA LEU A 56 -14.64 -19.38 -4.83
C LEU A 56 -15.94 -19.72 -4.11
N ALA A 57 -16.07 -20.93 -3.54
CA ALA A 57 -17.25 -21.29 -2.75
C ALA A 57 -17.36 -20.45 -1.48
N LEU A 58 -16.25 -20.16 -0.80
CA LEU A 58 -16.21 -19.30 0.39
C LEU A 58 -16.52 -17.83 0.06
N TYR A 59 -16.22 -17.36 -1.15
CA TYR A 59 -16.69 -16.05 -1.60
C TYR A 59 -18.22 -16.02 -1.73
N PHE A 60 -18.83 -17.08 -2.27
CA PHE A 60 -20.28 -17.18 -2.31
C PHE A 60 -20.90 -17.33 -0.92
N GLU A 61 -20.25 -18.05 0.00
CA GLU A 61 -20.64 -18.10 1.41
C GLU A 61 -20.58 -16.73 2.07
N ASP A 62 -19.52 -15.96 1.83
CA ASP A 62 -19.34 -14.61 2.37
C ASP A 62 -20.49 -13.68 1.98
N ILE A 63 -20.78 -13.56 0.67
CA ILE A 63 -21.85 -12.68 0.18
C ILE A 63 -23.26 -13.16 0.56
N HIS A 64 -23.45 -14.48 0.74
CA HIS A 64 -24.76 -15.05 1.04
C HIS A 64 -25.06 -15.03 2.54
N SER A 65 -24.03 -15.20 3.36
CA SER A 65 -24.13 -15.24 4.83
C SER A 65 -23.95 -13.86 5.48
N GLY A 66 -23.48 -12.86 4.72
CA GLY A 66 -23.23 -11.53 5.24
C GLY A 66 -21.98 -11.45 6.13
N THR A 67 -20.90 -12.19 5.80
CA THR A 67 -19.65 -12.07 6.59
C THR A 67 -18.84 -10.82 6.22
N HIS A 68 -19.26 -10.10 5.18
CA HIS A 68 -18.74 -8.79 4.75
C HIS A 68 -17.23 -8.74 4.44
N GLN A 69 -16.58 -9.87 4.14
CA GLN A 69 -15.16 -9.87 3.79
C GLN A 69 -14.92 -9.13 2.46
N PHE A 70 -15.71 -9.43 1.43
CA PHE A 70 -15.61 -8.75 0.13
C PHE A 70 -16.03 -7.29 0.21
N ASP A 71 -17.08 -6.99 0.97
CA ASP A 71 -17.57 -5.63 1.16
C ASP A 71 -16.51 -4.76 1.85
N ALA A 72 -15.87 -5.27 2.91
CA ALA A 72 -14.76 -4.60 3.57
C ALA A 72 -13.60 -4.35 2.61
N PHE A 73 -13.24 -5.35 1.79
CA PHE A 73 -12.20 -5.19 0.77
C PHE A 73 -12.53 -4.08 -0.23
N THR A 74 -13.73 -4.10 -0.81
CA THR A 74 -14.14 -3.10 -1.83
C THR A 74 -14.29 -1.70 -1.23
N ARG A 75 -14.80 -1.57 0.00
CA ARG A 75 -14.91 -0.28 0.71
C ARG A 75 -13.53 0.32 1.00
N LEU A 76 -12.59 -0.50 1.48
CA LEU A 76 -11.21 -0.08 1.72
C LEU A 76 -10.46 0.24 0.41
N TYR A 77 -10.64 -0.57 -0.62
CA TYR A 77 -10.09 -0.30 -1.95
C TYR A 77 -10.63 1.02 -2.51
N GLY A 78 -11.94 1.28 -2.38
CA GLY A 78 -12.57 2.54 -2.74
C GLY A 78 -12.02 3.74 -1.99
N LYS A 79 -11.81 3.63 -0.67
CA LYS A 79 -11.16 4.68 0.14
C LYS A 79 -9.73 4.96 -0.33
N MET A 80 -8.98 3.93 -0.72
CA MET A 80 -7.56 4.04 -1.14
C MET A 80 -7.40 4.56 -2.58
N TYR A 81 -8.20 4.05 -3.52
CA TYR A 81 -8.00 4.24 -4.96
C TYR A 81 -9.10 5.04 -5.66
N GLY A 82 -10.25 5.25 -5.01
CA GLY A 82 -11.40 5.95 -5.60
C GLY A 82 -12.17 5.17 -6.66
N MET A 83 -12.02 3.84 -6.68
CA MET A 83 -12.64 2.91 -7.64
C MET A 83 -13.26 1.73 -6.89
N TYR A 84 -14.20 1.01 -7.50
CA TYR A 84 -14.82 -0.16 -6.86
C TYR A 84 -13.87 -1.34 -6.77
N LEU A 85 -13.18 -1.63 -7.88
CA LEU A 85 -12.26 -2.77 -8.01
C LEU A 85 -11.03 -2.40 -8.83
N PRO A 86 -9.90 -3.10 -8.64
CA PRO A 86 -8.75 -3.02 -9.52
C PRO A 86 -9.08 -3.59 -10.90
N PHE A 87 -8.32 -3.16 -11.92
CA PHE A 87 -8.37 -3.65 -13.32
C PHE A 87 -9.63 -3.30 -14.12
N TYR A 88 -10.80 -3.11 -13.50
CA TYR A 88 -12.08 -2.94 -14.20
C TYR A 88 -12.65 -1.53 -14.05
N ASP A 89 -13.45 -1.06 -15.00
CA ASP A 89 -13.89 0.35 -15.05
C ASP A 89 -15.07 0.68 -14.12
N SER A 90 -15.57 -0.33 -13.39
CA SER A 90 -16.60 -0.18 -12.36
C SER A 90 -16.20 0.86 -11.30
N ARG A 91 -17.05 1.88 -11.13
CA ARG A 91 -16.82 2.99 -10.20
C ARG A 91 -17.35 2.70 -8.80
N ASP A 92 -18.47 2.00 -8.73
CA ASP A 92 -19.12 1.57 -7.49
C ASP A 92 -19.90 0.27 -7.71
N VAL A 93 -20.46 -0.26 -6.61
CA VAL A 93 -21.25 -1.50 -6.57
C VAL A 93 -22.55 -1.43 -7.39
N SER A 94 -23.04 -0.24 -7.74
CA SER A 94 -24.24 -0.05 -8.54
C SER A 94 -23.98 -0.09 -10.06
N SER A 95 -22.72 -0.16 -10.47
CA SER A 95 -22.34 -0.28 -11.88
C SER A 95 -22.98 -1.54 -12.50
N PRO A 96 -23.53 -1.50 -13.73
CA PRO A 96 -24.20 -2.65 -14.33
C PRO A 96 -23.33 -3.92 -14.41
N GLU A 97 -22.01 -3.73 -14.53
CA GLU A 97 -21.02 -4.80 -14.63
C GLU A 97 -20.40 -5.19 -13.27
N ALA A 98 -20.78 -4.56 -12.16
CA ALA A 98 -20.11 -4.70 -10.87
C ALA A 98 -20.06 -6.16 -10.36
N GLU A 99 -21.17 -6.89 -10.47
CA GLU A 99 -21.25 -8.31 -10.06
C GLU A 99 -20.31 -9.18 -10.91
N LEU A 100 -20.28 -8.94 -12.22
CA LEU A 100 -19.39 -9.66 -13.14
C LEU A 100 -17.92 -9.33 -12.87
N ASP A 101 -17.59 -8.06 -12.65
CA ASP A 101 -16.23 -7.62 -12.35
C ASP A 101 -15.74 -8.12 -10.99
N ALA A 102 -16.61 -8.17 -9.98
CA ALA A 102 -16.34 -8.81 -8.70
C ALA A 102 -16.01 -10.29 -8.89
N MET A 103 -16.81 -11.02 -9.68
CA MET A 103 -16.55 -12.43 -9.95
C MET A 103 -15.24 -12.64 -10.71
N LYS A 104 -14.94 -11.81 -11.72
CA LYS A 104 -13.66 -11.86 -12.44
C LYS A 104 -12.48 -11.63 -11.49
N PHE A 105 -12.60 -10.65 -10.58
CA PHE A 105 -11.57 -10.35 -9.60
C PHE A 105 -11.30 -11.53 -8.65
N VAL A 106 -12.36 -12.07 -8.03
CA VAL A 106 -12.21 -13.18 -7.07
C VAL A 106 -11.71 -14.44 -7.77
N LEU A 107 -12.15 -14.70 -9.00
CA LEU A 107 -11.65 -15.78 -9.85
C LEU A 107 -10.15 -15.61 -10.12
N TRP A 108 -9.74 -14.43 -10.59
CA TRP A 108 -8.34 -14.12 -10.81
C TRP A 108 -7.50 -14.30 -9.53
N LEU A 109 -7.95 -13.74 -8.41
CA LEU A 109 -7.27 -13.82 -7.13
C LEU A 109 -7.11 -15.27 -6.66
N SER A 110 -8.16 -16.08 -6.79
CA SER A 110 -8.16 -17.50 -6.39
C SER A 110 -7.13 -18.34 -7.15
N PHE A 111 -6.85 -18.02 -8.42
CA PHE A 111 -5.85 -18.73 -9.21
C PHE A 111 -4.44 -18.16 -9.08
N VAL A 112 -4.31 -16.83 -8.98
CA VAL A 112 -3.02 -16.19 -8.70
C VAL A 112 -2.49 -16.62 -7.33
N ALA A 113 -3.39 -16.87 -6.36
CA ALA A 113 -3.01 -17.37 -5.05
C ALA A 113 -2.29 -18.74 -5.08
N GLU A 114 -2.59 -19.57 -6.08
CA GLU A 114 -2.09 -20.94 -6.17
C GLU A 114 -0.86 -21.08 -7.09
N ARG A 115 -0.66 -20.14 -8.03
CA ARG A 115 0.44 -20.20 -9.01
C ARG A 115 1.67 -19.41 -8.55
N ALA A 116 2.62 -20.08 -7.92
CA ALA A 116 3.90 -19.49 -7.56
C ALA A 116 4.66 -18.98 -8.80
N GLY A 117 4.75 -17.65 -8.95
CA GLY A 117 5.57 -16.99 -9.98
C GLY A 117 4.89 -16.75 -11.33
N CYS A 118 3.61 -17.11 -11.52
CA CYS A 118 2.87 -16.82 -12.76
C CYS A 118 1.65 -15.94 -12.50
N ILE A 119 1.69 -14.70 -12.95
CA ILE A 119 0.59 -13.75 -12.82
C ILE A 119 -0.29 -13.84 -14.06
N LEU A 120 -1.54 -14.27 -13.84
CA LEU A 120 -2.56 -14.24 -14.88
C LEU A 120 -2.97 -12.80 -15.16
N ASN A 121 -3.22 -12.48 -16.42
CA ASN A 121 -3.81 -11.21 -16.78
C ASN A 121 -5.29 -11.18 -16.35
N PRO A 122 -5.71 -10.26 -15.46
CA PRO A 122 -7.07 -10.21 -14.91
C PRO A 122 -8.14 -9.87 -15.95
N THR A 123 -7.76 -9.27 -17.08
CA THR A 123 -8.70 -8.89 -18.15
C THR A 123 -8.76 -9.90 -19.29
N ASN A 124 -8.20 -11.11 -19.10
CA ASN A 124 -8.26 -12.16 -20.12
C ASN A 124 -9.72 -12.58 -20.39
N THR A 125 -10.10 -12.74 -21.66
CA THR A 125 -11.45 -13.12 -22.06
C THR A 125 -11.89 -14.45 -21.42
N SER A 126 -10.97 -15.40 -21.24
CA SER A 126 -11.29 -16.67 -20.58
C SER A 126 -11.72 -16.50 -19.11
N ILE A 127 -11.21 -15.49 -18.40
CA ILE A 127 -11.62 -15.17 -17.03
C ILE A 127 -13.05 -14.62 -17.05
N ALA A 128 -13.37 -13.75 -17.99
CA ALA A 128 -14.71 -13.20 -18.15
C ALA A 128 -15.75 -14.29 -18.45
N ASP A 129 -15.44 -15.22 -19.35
CA ASP A 129 -16.35 -16.31 -19.74
C ASP A 129 -16.62 -17.26 -18.55
N VAL A 130 -15.57 -17.64 -17.81
CA VAL A 130 -15.70 -18.47 -16.61
C VAL A 130 -16.46 -17.73 -15.51
N ALA A 131 -16.15 -16.45 -15.27
CA ALA A 131 -16.87 -15.64 -14.28
C ALA A 131 -18.38 -15.56 -14.60
N GLY A 132 -18.75 -15.32 -15.86
CA GLY A 132 -20.15 -15.32 -16.28
C GLY A 132 -20.83 -16.68 -16.09
N THR A 133 -20.12 -17.78 -16.36
CA THR A 133 -20.62 -19.15 -16.12
C THR A 133 -20.85 -19.42 -14.63
N LEU A 134 -19.92 -19.00 -13.77
CA LEU A 134 -20.01 -19.15 -12.32
C LEU A 134 -21.17 -18.34 -11.74
N LEU A 135 -21.35 -17.08 -12.16
CA LEU A 135 -22.47 -16.25 -11.72
C LEU A 135 -23.82 -16.83 -12.15
N ASN A 136 -23.93 -17.33 -13.38
CA ASN A 136 -25.16 -17.99 -13.82
C ASN A 136 -25.48 -19.23 -12.98
N HIS A 137 -24.44 -20.04 -12.68
CA HIS A 137 -24.59 -21.21 -11.81
C HIS A 137 -25.03 -20.82 -10.40
N TRP A 138 -24.35 -19.83 -9.80
CA TRP A 138 -24.70 -19.29 -8.50
C TRP A 138 -26.14 -18.76 -8.46
N ASN A 139 -26.53 -17.92 -9.42
CA ASN A 139 -27.88 -17.37 -9.49
C ASN A 139 -28.97 -18.43 -9.62
N SER A 140 -28.68 -19.56 -10.26
CA SER A 140 -29.60 -20.70 -10.33
C SER A 140 -29.74 -21.48 -9.01
N LYS A 141 -28.74 -21.38 -8.12
CA LYS A 141 -28.62 -22.21 -6.91
C LYS A 141 -28.74 -21.48 -5.59
N LYS A 142 -28.48 -20.18 -5.53
CA LYS A 142 -28.40 -19.41 -4.28
C LYS A 142 -29.64 -19.53 -3.38
N HIS A 143 -30.82 -19.75 -3.96
CA HIS A 143 -32.06 -19.97 -3.21
C HIS A 143 -32.21 -21.38 -2.61
N SER A 144 -31.37 -22.33 -3.02
CA SER A 144 -31.33 -23.71 -2.53
C SER A 144 -30.18 -23.98 -1.56
N ILE A 145 -29.27 -23.01 -1.40
CA ILE A 145 -28.16 -23.06 -0.46
C ILE A 145 -28.52 -22.15 0.70
N SER A 146 -28.32 -22.63 1.92
CA SER A 146 -28.62 -21.88 3.14
C SER A 146 -27.48 -20.91 3.47
N PRO A 147 -27.78 -19.68 3.93
CA PRO A 147 -26.76 -18.80 4.49
C PRO A 147 -26.12 -19.45 5.72
N ASN A 148 -24.84 -19.21 5.96
CA ASN A 148 -24.12 -19.69 7.13
C ASN A 148 -24.27 -18.70 8.29
N GLU A 149 -25.45 -18.72 8.92
CA GLU A 149 -25.76 -17.87 10.08
C GLU A 149 -24.84 -18.20 11.27
N GLU A 150 -24.45 -19.47 11.47
CA GLU A 150 -23.53 -19.88 12.54
C GLU A 150 -22.16 -19.19 12.42
N LEU A 151 -21.64 -19.04 11.20
CA LEU A 151 -20.39 -18.33 10.94
C LEU A 151 -20.54 -16.82 11.16
N ALA A 152 -21.62 -16.22 10.67
CA ALA A 152 -21.88 -14.79 10.86
C ALA A 152 -22.04 -14.44 12.34
N ASP A 153 -22.82 -15.23 13.09
CA ASP A 153 -23.02 -15.08 14.53
C ASP A 153 -21.70 -15.22 15.30
N TYR A 154 -20.86 -16.19 14.94
CA TYR A 154 -19.53 -16.31 15.55
C TYR A 154 -18.69 -15.05 15.32
N ILE A 155 -18.76 -14.44 14.13
CA ILE A 155 -17.94 -13.26 13.81
C ILE A 155 -18.47 -11.98 14.47
N PHE A 156 -19.79 -11.78 14.55
CA PHE A 156 -20.37 -10.50 14.93
C PHE A 156 -21.08 -10.48 16.29
N SER A 157 -21.21 -11.61 16.98
CA SER A 157 -21.82 -11.63 18.31
C SER A 157 -21.08 -10.76 19.34
N GLU A 158 -21.84 -10.23 20.30
CA GLU A 158 -21.32 -9.50 21.46
C GLU A 158 -20.29 -10.33 22.24
N GLU A 159 -20.51 -11.65 22.37
CA GLU A 159 -19.55 -12.58 23.01
C GLU A 159 -18.18 -12.55 22.33
N THR A 160 -18.15 -12.58 21.00
CA THR A 160 -16.90 -12.49 20.24
C THR A 160 -16.26 -11.11 20.39
N GLN A 161 -17.05 -10.05 20.27
CA GLN A 161 -16.56 -8.66 20.27
C GLN A 161 -16.09 -8.16 21.64
N ASP A 162 -16.53 -8.78 22.73
CA ASP A 162 -16.04 -8.47 24.08
C ASP A 162 -14.90 -9.39 24.55
N ASN A 163 -14.64 -10.50 23.83
CA ASN A 163 -13.61 -11.45 24.19
C ASN A 163 -12.34 -11.27 23.33
N PRO A 164 -11.22 -10.76 23.90
CA PRO A 164 -10.00 -10.51 23.15
C PRO A 164 -9.42 -11.75 22.46
N TYR A 165 -9.69 -12.95 22.97
CA TYR A 165 -9.25 -14.20 22.35
C TYR A 165 -10.09 -14.60 21.15
N LEU A 166 -11.41 -14.37 21.19
CA LEU A 166 -12.29 -14.64 20.05
C LEU A 166 -12.06 -13.62 18.94
N ILE A 167 -11.86 -12.33 19.28
CA ILE A 167 -11.38 -11.31 18.33
C ILE A 167 -10.10 -11.82 17.66
N ARG A 168 -9.09 -12.20 18.45
CA ARG A 168 -7.81 -12.71 17.91
C ARG A 168 -8.02 -13.95 17.02
N SER A 169 -8.92 -14.87 17.35
CA SER A 169 -9.26 -16.01 16.49
C SER A 169 -9.85 -15.59 15.14
N VAL A 170 -10.73 -14.57 15.12
CA VAL A 170 -11.23 -13.97 13.89
C VAL A 170 -10.08 -13.33 13.10
N LEU A 171 -9.20 -12.57 13.74
CA LEU A 171 -8.04 -11.96 13.08
C LEU A 171 -7.12 -13.02 12.45
N VAL A 172 -6.82 -14.10 13.17
CA VAL A 172 -6.00 -15.22 12.68
C VAL A 172 -6.64 -15.86 11.46
N TRP A 173 -7.96 -16.06 11.49
CA TRP A 173 -8.72 -16.57 10.35
C TRP A 173 -8.65 -15.63 9.14
N LEU A 174 -8.94 -14.35 9.33
CA LEU A 174 -8.89 -13.34 8.29
C LEU A 174 -7.52 -13.28 7.61
N GLN A 175 -6.45 -13.45 8.38
CA GLN A 175 -5.09 -13.43 7.87
C GLN A 175 -4.71 -14.73 7.13
N ASN A 176 -4.98 -15.90 7.71
CA ASN A 176 -4.33 -17.14 7.30
C ASN A 176 -5.24 -18.11 6.56
N ARG A 177 -6.56 -18.02 6.75
CA ARG A 177 -7.51 -19.08 6.36
C ARG A 177 -8.66 -18.56 5.48
N SER A 178 -9.01 -17.28 5.58
CA SER A 178 -9.99 -16.65 4.71
C SER A 178 -9.60 -16.72 3.23
N TYR A 179 -10.58 -16.63 2.33
CA TYR A 179 -10.31 -16.70 0.89
C TYR A 179 -9.51 -15.48 0.37
N LEU A 180 -9.57 -14.33 1.06
CA LEU A 180 -8.76 -13.15 0.77
C LEU A 180 -7.37 -13.19 1.44
N GLY A 181 -7.25 -13.85 2.60
CA GLY A 181 -6.05 -13.83 3.44
C GLY A 181 -5.02 -14.91 3.14
N ARG A 182 -5.43 -16.13 2.79
CA ARG A 182 -4.57 -17.34 2.78
C ARG A 182 -3.29 -17.29 1.94
N TRP A 183 -3.18 -16.38 0.97
CA TRP A 183 -2.07 -16.36 0.02
C TRP A 183 -0.70 -15.99 0.62
N TYR A 184 -0.65 -15.34 1.79
CA TYR A 184 0.60 -14.86 2.39
C TYR A 184 0.97 -15.60 3.65
N SER A 185 1.80 -16.62 3.53
CA SER A 185 2.37 -17.27 4.71
C SER A 185 3.43 -18.30 4.43
N ASN A 186 3.34 -19.11 3.38
CA ASN A 186 4.07 -20.39 3.39
C ASN A 186 5.60 -20.25 3.59
N VAL A 187 6.29 -19.32 2.93
CA VAL A 187 7.76 -19.22 3.09
C VAL A 187 8.15 -18.56 4.42
N VAL A 188 7.56 -17.40 4.76
CA VAL A 188 7.90 -16.67 5.98
C VAL A 188 7.45 -17.43 7.24
N MET A 189 6.24 -18.00 7.22
CA MET A 189 5.75 -18.80 8.34
C MET A 189 6.47 -20.15 8.47
N GLU A 190 7.04 -20.72 7.40
CA GLU A 190 7.91 -21.91 7.52
C GLU A 190 9.19 -21.60 8.31
N GLU A 191 9.81 -20.44 8.06
CA GLU A 191 10.98 -19.98 8.82
C GLU A 191 10.64 -19.73 10.29
N ASP A 192 9.55 -19.00 10.56
CA ASP A 192 9.06 -18.74 11.91
C ASP A 192 8.73 -20.06 12.63
N HIS A 193 8.02 -20.97 11.97
CA HIS A 193 7.69 -22.29 12.50
C HIS A 193 8.94 -23.09 12.87
N TYR A 194 9.98 -23.05 12.02
CA TYR A 194 11.24 -23.72 12.28
C TYR A 194 12.01 -23.09 13.46
N GLY A 195 12.00 -21.76 13.57
CA GLY A 195 12.55 -21.03 14.71
C GLY A 195 11.87 -21.43 16.02
N LEU A 196 10.53 -21.41 16.03
CA LEU A 196 9.71 -21.79 17.19
C LEU A 196 9.94 -23.23 17.63
N LYS A 197 10.06 -24.17 16.69
CA LYS A 197 10.32 -25.59 16.99
C LYS A 197 11.62 -25.81 17.80
N LYS A 198 12.64 -24.97 17.59
CA LYS A 198 13.90 -25.05 18.34
C LYS A 198 13.75 -24.61 19.79
N ILE A 199 12.81 -23.70 20.05
CA ILE A 199 12.54 -23.14 21.37
C ILE A 199 11.56 -24.04 22.13
N PHE A 200 10.46 -24.43 21.48
CA PHE A 200 9.37 -25.24 22.04
C PHE A 200 9.52 -26.72 21.65
N VAL A 201 10.62 -27.36 22.07
CA VAL A 201 10.97 -28.75 21.67
C VAL A 201 9.90 -29.79 22.06
N LYS A 202 9.07 -29.50 23.06
CA LYS A 202 7.98 -30.38 23.51
C LYS A 202 6.65 -30.13 22.80
N ALA A 203 6.49 -29.01 22.10
CA ALA A 203 5.28 -28.72 21.37
C ALA A 203 5.17 -29.63 20.15
N ASN A 204 3.98 -30.16 19.90
CA ASN A 204 3.72 -30.93 18.69
C ASN A 204 3.59 -29.98 17.48
N ASN A 205 3.62 -30.54 16.26
CA ASN A 205 3.56 -29.71 15.04
C ASN A 205 2.26 -28.90 14.92
N GLN A 206 1.15 -29.34 15.53
CA GLN A 206 -0.11 -28.59 15.51
C GLN A 206 -0.03 -27.37 16.42
N GLN A 207 0.42 -27.55 17.66
CA GLN A 207 0.64 -26.45 18.61
C GLN A 207 1.63 -25.41 18.07
N LEU A 208 2.69 -25.86 17.40
CA LEU A 208 3.65 -24.96 16.76
C LEU A 208 3.03 -24.17 15.61
N ARG A 209 2.15 -24.79 14.81
CA ARG A 209 1.43 -24.08 13.73
C ARG A 209 0.49 -23.04 14.30
N GLU A 210 -0.33 -23.41 15.27
CA GLU A 210 -1.25 -22.48 15.97
C GLU A 210 -0.46 -21.30 16.53
N PHE A 211 0.66 -21.56 17.23
CA PHE A 211 1.48 -20.49 17.76
C PHE A 211 2.11 -19.58 16.69
N THR A 212 2.48 -20.15 15.55
CA THR A 212 3.00 -19.37 14.41
C THR A 212 1.89 -18.48 13.84
N GLU A 213 0.68 -19.02 13.67
CA GLU A 213 -0.50 -18.27 13.20
C GLU A 213 -0.85 -17.13 14.18
N ASP A 214 -0.83 -17.40 15.49
CA ASP A 214 -1.11 -16.43 16.54
C ASP A 214 -0.12 -15.26 16.54
N CYS A 215 1.17 -15.51 16.30
CA CYS A 215 2.17 -14.44 16.19
C CYS A 215 2.03 -13.69 14.86
N SER A 216 1.76 -14.41 13.78
CA SER A 216 1.69 -13.86 12.42
C SER A 216 0.67 -12.71 12.30
N VAL A 217 -0.46 -12.82 13.01
CA VAL A 217 -1.64 -11.96 12.82
C VAL A 217 -1.40 -10.47 13.10
N PHE A 218 -0.45 -10.19 13.99
CA PHE A 218 -0.07 -8.82 14.34
C PHE A 218 1.24 -8.39 13.69
N GLU A 219 2.08 -9.34 13.30
CA GLU A 219 3.39 -9.05 12.71
C GLU A 219 3.31 -8.78 11.21
N TYR A 220 2.39 -9.44 10.52
CA TYR A 220 2.25 -9.34 9.07
C TYR A 220 0.94 -8.67 8.67
N ARG A 221 0.94 -8.22 7.42
CA ARG A 221 -0.22 -7.63 6.78
C ARG A 221 -0.77 -8.64 5.77
N SER A 222 -2.08 -8.64 5.57
CA SER A 222 -2.74 -9.61 4.72
C SER A 222 -3.70 -8.92 3.76
N TRP A 223 -4.52 -9.72 3.08
CA TRP A 223 -5.52 -9.34 2.09
C TRP A 223 -4.92 -8.70 0.82
N PRO A 224 -5.69 -8.56 -0.28
CA PRO A 224 -5.21 -7.94 -1.51
C PRO A 224 -4.72 -6.49 -1.36
N LEU A 225 -4.98 -5.83 -0.23
CA LEU A 225 -4.57 -4.45 0.03
C LEU A 225 -3.28 -4.33 0.85
N SER A 226 -2.73 -5.43 1.38
CA SER A 226 -1.65 -5.40 2.38
C SER A 226 -2.05 -4.52 3.57
N ILE A 227 -3.04 -4.95 4.34
CA ILE A 227 -3.57 -4.25 5.52
C ILE A 227 -3.48 -5.15 6.77
N PRO A 228 -3.44 -4.57 7.99
CA PRO A 228 -3.54 -5.36 9.21
C PRO A 228 -4.89 -6.07 9.27
N ALA A 229 -4.92 -7.28 9.85
CA ALA A 229 -6.16 -8.01 10.06
C ALA A 229 -7.14 -7.22 10.95
N THR A 230 -6.63 -6.46 11.92
CA THR A 230 -7.44 -5.58 12.80
C THR A 230 -8.24 -4.57 12.00
N LYS A 231 -7.62 -3.95 10.98
CA LYS A 231 -8.27 -3.00 10.10
C LYS A 231 -9.33 -3.66 9.21
N ALA A 232 -9.06 -4.87 8.72
CA ALA A 232 -10.04 -5.63 7.94
C ALA A 232 -11.27 -5.95 8.78
N TYR A 233 -11.08 -6.47 10.00
CA TYR A 233 -12.18 -6.84 10.88
C TYR A 233 -12.98 -5.62 11.36
N ALA A 234 -12.30 -4.54 11.75
CA ALA A 234 -12.96 -3.27 12.08
C ALA A 234 -13.83 -2.75 10.93
N GLU A 235 -13.36 -2.88 9.69
CA GLU A 235 -14.17 -2.51 8.53
C GLU A 235 -15.39 -3.41 8.34
N MET A 236 -15.28 -4.73 8.56
CA MET A 236 -16.40 -5.66 8.52
C MET A 236 -17.47 -5.29 9.56
N ILE A 237 -17.08 -5.01 10.81
CA ILE A 237 -18.00 -4.60 11.88
C ILE A 237 -18.75 -3.32 11.51
N ARG A 238 -18.04 -2.29 11.03
CA ARG A 238 -18.65 -1.03 10.57
C ARG A 238 -19.60 -1.20 9.37
N ILE A 239 -19.55 -2.33 8.66
CA ILE A 239 -20.51 -2.64 7.58
C ILE A 239 -21.72 -3.33 8.18
N ASP A 240 -21.50 -4.36 8.99
CA ASP A 240 -22.54 -5.12 9.66
C ASP A 240 -23.45 -4.23 10.54
N MET A 241 -22.83 -3.31 11.28
CA MET A 241 -23.53 -2.37 12.15
C MET A 241 -24.12 -1.15 11.42
N ASP A 242 -23.77 -0.94 10.14
CA ASP A 242 -24.04 0.30 9.38
C ASP A 242 -23.61 1.58 10.12
N ASP A 243 -22.51 1.50 10.89
CA ASP A 243 -21.95 2.60 11.68
C ASP A 243 -20.46 2.81 11.34
N PRO A 244 -20.08 3.93 10.67
CA PRO A 244 -18.68 4.21 10.35
C PRO A 244 -17.82 4.55 11.57
N ASP A 245 -18.44 5.01 12.67
CA ASP A 245 -17.77 5.46 13.89
C ASP A 245 -17.91 4.44 15.04
N ASP A 246 -18.26 3.19 14.71
CA ASP A 246 -18.45 2.10 15.68
C ASP A 246 -17.28 1.97 16.67
N GLU A 247 -17.61 1.96 17.97
CA GLU A 247 -16.64 2.01 19.06
C GLU A 247 -15.81 0.71 19.14
N ILE A 248 -16.43 -0.45 18.93
CA ILE A 248 -15.75 -1.75 18.96
C ILE A 248 -14.75 -1.83 17.82
N ALA A 249 -15.18 -1.47 16.61
CA ALA A 249 -14.31 -1.41 15.44
C ALA A 249 -13.11 -0.47 15.68
N ALA A 250 -13.34 0.69 16.32
CA ALA A 250 -12.28 1.62 16.67
C ALA A 250 -11.30 1.04 17.71
N GLU A 251 -11.77 0.26 18.69
CA GLU A 251 -10.92 -0.41 19.67
C GLU A 251 -10.12 -1.57 19.06
N ILE A 252 -10.72 -2.36 18.17
CA ILE A 252 -10.02 -3.43 17.44
C ILE A 252 -8.92 -2.86 16.56
N GLU A 253 -9.17 -1.74 15.87
CA GLU A 253 -8.16 -1.10 15.01
C GLU A 253 -6.96 -0.54 15.80
N LYS A 254 -7.15 -0.21 17.09
CA LYS A 254 -6.11 0.28 18.01
C LYS A 254 -5.29 -0.82 18.68
N MET A 255 -5.64 -2.10 18.53
CA MET A 255 -4.90 -3.19 19.17
C MET A 255 -3.41 -3.11 18.82
N GLU A 256 -2.55 -3.21 19.84
CA GLU A 256 -1.10 -3.16 19.73
C GLU A 256 -0.49 -4.54 19.96
N TYR A 257 0.76 -4.72 19.53
CA TYR A 257 1.47 -5.99 19.62
C TYR A 257 2.88 -5.81 20.17
N ALA A 258 3.19 -6.59 21.21
CA ALA A 258 4.52 -6.75 21.77
C ALA A 258 5.10 -8.05 21.18
N LYS A 259 6.05 -7.87 20.25
CA LYS A 259 6.62 -8.96 19.43
C LYS A 259 7.19 -10.09 20.26
N LEU A 260 7.15 -11.31 19.74
CA LEU A 260 7.78 -12.48 20.32
C LEU A 260 9.26 -12.22 20.68
N ASN A 261 9.57 -12.16 21.97
CA ASN A 261 10.92 -11.93 22.49
C ASN A 261 11.04 -12.44 23.94
N ILE A 262 12.21 -12.23 24.54
CA ILE A 262 12.48 -12.44 25.97
C ILE A 262 12.18 -11.13 26.71
N TYR A 263 11.24 -11.22 27.65
CA TYR A 263 10.87 -10.13 28.55
C TYR A 263 11.30 -10.44 29.98
N LYS A 264 11.76 -9.43 30.72
CA LYS A 264 12.09 -9.54 32.14
C LYS A 264 10.90 -9.19 33.00
N ILE A 265 10.56 -10.04 33.96
CA ILE A 265 9.47 -9.79 34.90
C ILE A 265 9.92 -8.79 35.96
N GLN A 266 9.30 -7.62 35.97
CA GLN A 266 9.60 -6.53 36.90
C GLN A 266 8.78 -6.63 38.18
N ASN A 267 7.52 -7.04 38.04
CA ASN A 267 6.60 -7.23 39.14
C ASN A 267 5.48 -8.22 38.76
N THR A 268 4.81 -8.75 39.78
CA THR A 268 3.57 -9.53 39.63
C THR A 268 2.70 -9.22 40.84
N ASP A 269 1.40 -9.08 40.61
CA ASP A 269 0.37 -9.00 41.66
C ASP A 269 -0.74 -10.01 41.37
N GLU A 270 -1.92 -9.84 41.98
CA GLU A 270 -3.05 -10.76 41.82
C GLU A 270 -3.74 -10.64 40.45
N GLU A 271 -3.57 -9.52 39.75
CA GLU A 271 -4.28 -9.18 38.52
C GLU A 271 -3.33 -9.13 37.30
N TYR A 272 -2.11 -8.60 37.47
CA TYR A 272 -1.17 -8.36 36.38
C TYR A 272 0.23 -8.95 36.61
N LEU A 273 0.86 -9.31 35.49
CA LEU A 273 2.28 -9.56 35.34
C LEU A 273 2.92 -8.41 34.55
N VAL A 274 3.81 -7.66 35.21
CA VAL A 274 4.50 -6.53 34.57
C VAL A 274 5.81 -7.02 33.95
N VAL A 275 5.89 -6.96 32.63
CA VAL A 275 7.04 -7.42 31.85
C VAL A 275 7.72 -6.25 31.13
N GLU A 276 9.05 -6.32 30.98
CA GLU A 276 9.87 -5.29 30.35
C GLU A 276 10.70 -5.90 29.22
N ASP A 277 10.71 -5.25 28.05
CA ASP A 277 11.51 -5.67 26.90
C ASP A 277 12.96 -5.14 26.93
N PHE A 278 13.74 -5.47 25.89
CA PHE A 278 15.13 -5.02 25.78
C PHE A 278 15.29 -3.51 25.54
N MET A 279 14.22 -2.84 25.10
CA MET A 279 14.11 -1.39 24.88
C MET A 279 13.58 -0.63 26.10
N LYS A 280 13.32 -1.32 27.21
CA LYS A 280 12.76 -0.76 28.46
C LYS A 280 11.30 -0.34 28.36
N GLN A 281 10.58 -0.81 27.35
CA GLN A 281 9.12 -0.67 27.31
C GLN A 281 8.50 -1.70 28.25
N ARG A 282 7.39 -1.30 28.88
CA ARG A 282 6.71 -2.09 29.91
C ARG A 282 5.29 -2.39 29.50
N TYR A 283 4.86 -3.60 29.80
CA TYR A 283 3.55 -4.13 29.45
C TYR A 283 2.92 -4.74 30.71
N ASN A 284 1.68 -4.33 31.00
CA ASN A 284 0.90 -4.85 32.14
C ASN A 284 0.00 -5.97 31.61
N VAL A 285 0.50 -7.20 31.65
CA VAL A 285 -0.19 -8.35 31.05
C VAL A 285 -1.09 -9.01 32.08
N MET A 286 -2.37 -9.18 31.76
CA MET A 286 -3.36 -9.83 32.61
C MET A 286 -2.84 -11.19 33.06
N LEU A 287 -2.72 -11.43 34.36
CA LEU A 287 -2.16 -12.67 34.91
C LEU A 287 -2.99 -13.88 34.49
N ASP A 288 -4.31 -13.69 34.43
CA ASP A 288 -5.26 -14.71 33.99
C ASP A 288 -5.21 -15.04 32.50
N SER A 289 -4.37 -14.34 31.72
CA SER A 289 -4.10 -14.70 30.33
C SER A 289 -3.09 -15.85 30.16
N PHE A 290 -2.34 -16.19 31.22
CA PHE A 290 -1.28 -17.20 31.15
C PHE A 290 -1.75 -18.59 31.60
N ASP A 291 -0.99 -19.64 31.28
CA ASP A 291 -1.19 -20.97 31.84
C ASP A 291 -0.98 -21.00 33.38
N LEU A 292 -1.67 -21.90 34.07
CA LEU A 292 -1.60 -22.06 35.54
C LEU A 292 -0.17 -22.19 36.08
N GLY A 293 0.74 -22.81 35.32
CA GLY A 293 2.14 -22.94 35.70
C GLY A 293 2.84 -21.59 35.81
N ILE A 294 2.61 -20.70 34.84
CA ILE A 294 3.17 -19.34 34.86
C ILE A 294 2.53 -18.53 35.97
N ARG A 295 1.20 -18.57 36.13
CA ARG A 295 0.50 -17.85 37.21
C ARG A 295 1.05 -18.18 38.60
N ARG A 296 1.40 -19.45 38.84
CA ARG A 296 1.95 -19.90 40.12
C ARG A 296 3.43 -19.54 40.31
N ASP A 297 4.22 -19.66 39.26
CA ASP A 297 5.69 -19.68 39.37
C ASP A 297 6.35 -18.35 38.95
N ALA A 298 5.63 -17.43 38.30
CA ALA A 298 6.14 -16.12 37.89
C ALA A 298 6.53 -15.28 39.11
N LYS A 299 7.75 -14.72 39.09
CA LYS A 299 8.30 -13.92 40.18
C LYS A 299 9.19 -12.81 39.62
N LYS A 300 9.37 -11.75 40.40
CA LYS A 300 10.31 -10.68 40.05
C LYS A 300 11.70 -11.23 39.71
N ASN A 301 12.31 -10.71 38.66
CA ASN A 301 13.61 -11.11 38.10
C ASN A 301 13.66 -12.50 37.43
N THR A 302 12.54 -13.15 37.18
CA THR A 302 12.47 -14.23 36.17
C THR A 302 12.19 -13.64 34.78
N HIS A 303 12.21 -14.50 33.76
CA HIS A 303 12.08 -14.11 32.37
C HIS A 303 10.98 -14.92 31.70
N ILE A 304 10.31 -14.31 30.74
CA ILE A 304 9.29 -14.95 29.94
C ILE A 304 9.65 -14.81 28.46
N PHE A 305 9.54 -15.90 27.72
CA PHE A 305 9.61 -15.88 26.26
C PHE A 305 8.18 -16.02 25.75
N GLY A 306 7.70 -15.03 25.03
CA GLY A 306 6.31 -14.94 24.60
C GLY A 306 6.06 -13.67 23.80
N SER A 307 4.83 -13.51 23.34
CA SER A 307 4.34 -12.28 22.72
C SER A 307 3.02 -11.86 23.37
N PHE A 308 2.66 -10.59 23.25
CA PHE A 308 1.48 -10.01 23.90
C PHE A 308 0.73 -9.12 22.93
N PHE A 309 -0.58 -8.98 23.12
CA PHE A 309 -1.39 -8.03 22.37
C PHE A 309 -2.29 -7.22 23.32
N SER A 310 -2.68 -6.02 22.91
CA SER A 310 -3.53 -5.16 23.71
C SER A 310 -4.98 -5.14 23.21
N PHE A 311 -5.91 -4.93 24.13
CA PHE A 311 -7.32 -4.63 23.84
C PHE A 311 -7.90 -3.80 24.99
N ARG A 312 -8.55 -2.66 24.65
CA ARG A 312 -9.13 -1.72 25.62
C ARG A 312 -8.18 -1.29 26.76
N GLY A 313 -6.88 -1.19 26.47
CA GLY A 313 -5.85 -0.73 27.39
C GLY A 313 -5.14 -1.83 28.19
N ASP A 314 -5.69 -3.04 28.23
CA ASP A 314 -5.08 -4.20 28.89
C ASP A 314 -4.24 -5.03 27.91
N TRP A 315 -3.21 -5.70 28.42
CA TRP A 315 -2.39 -6.62 27.63
C TRP A 315 -2.70 -8.08 27.95
N PHE A 316 -2.66 -8.93 26.93
CA PHE A 316 -2.98 -10.36 27.03
C PHE A 316 -1.82 -11.20 26.45
N ALA A 317 -1.58 -12.37 27.04
CA ALA A 317 -0.70 -13.38 26.45
C ALA A 317 -1.22 -13.80 25.07
N ASN A 318 -0.32 -13.80 24.08
CA ASN A 318 -0.61 -14.24 22.72
C ASN A 318 -0.08 -15.65 22.48
N GLY A 319 -0.95 -16.65 22.55
CA GLY A 319 -0.57 -18.06 22.36
C GLY A 319 0.30 -18.59 23.50
N HIS A 320 1.39 -19.30 23.16
CA HIS A 320 2.25 -19.97 24.14
C HIS A 320 3.32 -19.05 24.74
N SER A 321 3.57 -19.22 26.04
CA SER A 321 4.64 -18.55 26.77
C SER A 321 5.51 -19.54 27.55
N LEU A 322 6.80 -19.23 27.71
CA LEU A 322 7.74 -20.02 28.50
C LEU A 322 8.34 -19.18 29.62
N LEU A 323 8.14 -19.62 30.86
CA LEU A 323 8.81 -19.06 32.03
C LEU A 323 10.18 -19.74 32.22
N PHE A 324 11.21 -18.94 32.43
CA PHE A 324 12.56 -19.42 32.71
C PHE A 324 13.37 -18.39 33.49
N GLN A 325 14.57 -18.77 33.90
CA GLN A 325 15.49 -17.90 34.63
C GLN A 325 16.78 -17.71 33.86
N MET A 326 17.19 -16.46 33.68
CA MET A 326 18.49 -16.08 33.15
C MET A 326 19.25 -15.30 34.22
N SER A 327 20.59 -15.41 34.21
CA SER A 327 21.42 -14.50 35.01
C SER A 327 21.40 -13.10 34.40
N ASP A 328 21.57 -12.07 35.23
CA ASP A 328 21.61 -10.68 34.75
C ASP A 328 22.68 -10.47 33.67
N LYS A 329 23.82 -11.18 33.77
CA LYS A 329 24.86 -11.15 32.72
C LYS A 329 24.34 -11.66 31.38
N ARG A 330 23.69 -12.84 31.35
CA ARG A 330 23.16 -13.41 30.10
C ARG A 330 22.03 -12.56 29.51
N TYR A 331 21.19 -11.98 30.37
CA TYR A 331 20.13 -11.09 29.90
C TYR A 331 20.71 -9.79 29.34
N ALA A 332 21.74 -9.21 29.97
CA ALA A 332 22.44 -8.05 29.41
C ALA A 332 23.10 -8.36 28.06
N GLU A 333 23.72 -9.54 27.90
CA GLU A 333 24.26 -10.00 26.62
C GLU A 333 23.16 -10.15 25.55
N HIS A 334 21.99 -10.69 25.90
CA HIS A 334 20.82 -10.75 25.03
C HIS A 334 20.37 -9.35 24.62
N CYS A 335 20.12 -8.45 25.57
CA CYS A 335 19.72 -7.08 25.27
C CYS A 335 20.74 -6.35 24.40
N GLN A 336 22.05 -6.57 24.61
CA GLN A 336 23.09 -6.00 23.75
C GLN A 336 23.03 -6.56 22.33
N LYS A 337 22.79 -7.86 22.18
CA LYS A 337 22.63 -8.51 20.88
C LYS A 337 21.41 -7.94 20.14
N GLU A 338 20.24 -7.92 20.78
CA GLU A 338 19.00 -7.38 20.21
C GLU A 338 19.15 -5.90 19.86
N ASN A 339 19.76 -5.09 20.75
CA ASN A 339 20.04 -3.68 20.46
C ASN A 339 21.02 -3.51 19.29
N ARG A 340 22.02 -4.39 19.16
CA ARG A 340 22.96 -4.36 18.04
C ARG A 340 22.26 -4.71 16.73
N GLU A 341 21.43 -5.76 16.71
CA GLU A 341 20.63 -6.12 15.54
C GLU A 341 19.68 -4.98 15.17
N TYR A 342 18.95 -4.44 16.13
CA TYR A 342 18.13 -3.25 15.93
C TYR A 342 18.93 -2.07 15.37
N SER A 343 20.12 -1.79 15.92
CA SER A 343 20.99 -0.69 15.47
C SER A 343 21.63 -0.93 14.10
N MET A 344 21.94 -2.18 13.72
CA MET A 344 22.42 -2.51 12.36
C MET A 344 21.35 -2.21 11.30
N PHE A 345 20.08 -2.40 11.65
CA PHE A 345 18.96 -1.94 10.82
C PHE A 345 18.65 -0.46 11.04
N HIS A 346 19.44 0.31 11.76
CA HIS A 346 19.21 1.74 11.98
C HIS A 346 20.55 2.51 11.89
N ASP A 347 21.43 2.05 10.98
CA ASP A 347 22.83 2.46 10.85
C ASP A 347 23.06 3.98 10.88
N TYR A 348 22.14 4.77 10.32
CA TYR A 348 22.22 6.24 10.26
C TYR A 348 20.97 6.95 10.79
N GLN A 349 20.27 6.33 11.75
CA GLN A 349 19.11 6.97 12.37
C GLN A 349 19.49 8.37 12.90
N GLY A 350 18.76 9.39 12.44
CA GLY A 350 19.03 10.80 12.76
C GLY A 350 20.03 11.52 11.85
N GLN A 351 20.69 10.84 10.89
CA GLN A 351 21.61 11.47 9.92
C GLN A 351 21.02 11.52 8.50
N TYR A 352 19.81 10.99 8.29
CA TYR A 352 19.15 10.91 6.99
C TYR A 352 19.15 12.27 6.25
N GLU A 353 18.72 13.35 6.89
CA GLU A 353 18.65 14.68 6.26
C GLU A 353 20.01 15.18 5.77
N ASP A 354 21.07 14.98 6.56
CA ASP A 354 22.43 15.35 6.19
C ASP A 354 22.95 14.51 5.01
N LEU A 355 22.68 13.21 5.01
CA LEU A 355 23.05 12.30 3.92
C LEU A 355 22.34 12.66 2.61
N ILE A 356 21.05 13.00 2.67
CA ILE A 356 20.28 13.48 1.51
C ILE A 356 20.83 14.80 0.98
N LYS A 357 21.16 15.73 1.87
CA LYS A 357 21.72 17.05 1.51
C LYS A 357 23.08 16.92 0.83
N ARG A 358 23.95 16.00 1.27
CA ARG A 358 25.24 15.69 0.64
C ARG A 358 25.09 15.07 -0.76
N ASN A 359 23.91 14.55 -1.09
CA ASN A 359 23.62 13.87 -2.35
C ASN A 359 22.62 14.61 -3.25
N ASP A 360 22.55 15.95 -3.13
CA ASP A 360 21.72 16.77 -4.01
C ASP A 360 20.22 16.39 -3.93
N GLY A 361 19.76 15.90 -2.77
CA GLY A 361 18.39 15.45 -2.56
C GLY A 361 18.10 14.02 -3.03
N LYS A 362 19.09 13.31 -3.60
CA LYS A 362 18.90 11.97 -4.16
C LYS A 362 18.89 10.89 -3.09
N ARG A 363 18.09 9.85 -3.35
CA ARG A 363 17.90 8.68 -2.48
C ARG A 363 18.32 7.36 -3.10
N LEU A 364 18.40 7.30 -4.43
CA LEU A 364 18.67 6.10 -5.19
C LEU A 364 19.95 6.30 -6.01
N PHE A 365 20.86 5.33 -5.90
CA PHE A 365 22.19 5.37 -6.50
C PHE A 365 22.46 4.03 -7.20
N PHE A 366 23.31 4.06 -8.22
CA PHE A 366 23.58 2.91 -9.08
C PHE A 366 25.08 2.64 -9.18
N PHE A 367 25.45 1.37 -9.02
CA PHE A 367 26.85 0.92 -9.03
C PHE A 367 26.97 -0.38 -9.83
N ASN A 368 28.16 -0.67 -10.35
CA ASN A 368 28.42 -1.90 -11.11
C ASN A 368 29.39 -2.85 -10.41
N ASN A 369 30.00 -2.41 -9.30
CA ASN A 369 30.92 -3.19 -8.49
C ASN A 369 31.00 -2.59 -7.07
N PRO A 370 31.47 -3.36 -6.07
CA PRO A 370 31.59 -2.89 -4.71
C PRO A 370 32.64 -1.79 -4.53
N GLU A 371 33.71 -1.76 -5.34
CA GLU A 371 34.78 -0.77 -5.25
C GLU A 371 34.30 0.67 -5.53
N ASP A 372 33.45 0.84 -6.54
CA ASP A 372 32.82 2.11 -6.89
C ASP A 372 31.89 2.60 -5.77
N PHE A 373 31.15 1.68 -5.15
CA PHE A 373 30.33 1.97 -3.98
C PHE A 373 31.17 2.42 -2.78
N GLU A 374 32.24 1.69 -2.44
CA GLU A 374 33.12 2.07 -1.33
C GLU A 374 33.75 3.45 -1.55
N LYS A 375 34.20 3.72 -2.78
CA LYS A 375 34.78 5.02 -3.15
C LYS A 375 33.76 6.15 -3.02
N TRP A 376 32.51 5.91 -3.43
CA TRP A 376 31.42 6.87 -3.25
C TRP A 376 31.09 7.10 -1.76
N MET A 377 31.02 6.05 -0.95
CA MET A 377 30.79 6.13 0.50
C MET A 377 31.89 6.93 1.23
N ARG A 378 33.16 6.63 0.95
CA ARG A 378 34.28 7.34 1.59
C ARG A 378 34.40 8.79 1.10
N GLY A 379 34.15 9.03 -0.17
CA GLY A 379 34.32 10.33 -0.81
C GLY A 379 33.11 11.26 -0.64
N LYS A 380 31.99 10.95 -1.31
CA LYS A 380 30.82 11.83 -1.38
C LYS A 380 30.02 11.82 -0.06
N ILE A 381 29.93 10.65 0.58
CA ILE A 381 29.18 10.50 1.84
C ILE A 381 30.03 10.89 3.05
N GLY A 382 31.35 10.66 3.00
CA GLY A 382 32.29 11.03 4.07
C GLY A 382 32.27 10.05 5.24
N ILE A 383 31.95 8.78 4.99
CA ILE A 383 31.92 7.73 6.02
C ILE A 383 33.21 6.91 5.91
N GLU A 384 34.09 7.08 6.90
CA GLU A 384 35.44 6.51 6.89
C GLU A 384 35.49 5.04 7.33
N HIS A 385 34.48 4.57 8.08
CA HIS A 385 34.42 3.20 8.59
C HIS A 385 33.17 2.48 8.11
N LEU A 386 33.35 1.57 7.14
CA LEU A 386 32.29 0.69 6.62
C LEU A 386 32.10 -0.58 7.47
N GLY A 387 32.61 -0.61 8.71
CA GLY A 387 32.76 -1.85 9.50
C GLY A 387 31.46 -2.61 9.79
N SER A 388 30.29 -1.97 9.65
CA SER A 388 28.97 -2.61 9.73
C SER A 388 28.35 -2.97 8.37
N PHE A 389 28.90 -2.49 7.24
CA PHE A 389 28.37 -2.77 5.91
C PHE A 389 28.85 -4.13 5.40
N PRO A 390 27.93 -5.02 4.98
CA PRO A 390 28.29 -6.27 4.35
C PRO A 390 28.72 -6.05 2.89
N VAL A 391 29.75 -5.24 2.65
CA VAL A 391 30.27 -4.94 1.31
C VAL A 391 30.70 -6.23 0.58
N SER A 392 31.12 -7.25 1.35
CA SER A 392 31.44 -8.59 0.85
C SER A 392 30.27 -9.30 0.17
N ASP A 393 29.04 -8.92 0.51
CA ASP A 393 27.81 -9.57 0.05
C ASP A 393 27.25 -8.87 -1.20
N LEU A 394 27.85 -7.75 -1.62
CA LEU A 394 27.53 -7.09 -2.88
C LEU A 394 28.06 -7.88 -4.08
N PRO A 395 27.33 -7.88 -5.20
CA PRO A 395 27.76 -8.56 -6.41
C PRO A 395 29.08 -7.99 -6.91
N ARG A 396 30.01 -8.90 -7.26
CA ARG A 396 31.25 -8.52 -7.96
C ARG A 396 31.01 -8.19 -9.43
N ASP A 397 29.98 -8.78 -10.02
CA ASP A 397 29.58 -8.58 -11.41
C ASP A 397 28.08 -8.24 -11.48
N GLY A 398 27.75 -7.16 -12.20
CA GLY A 398 26.38 -6.74 -12.47
C GLY A 398 25.93 -5.51 -11.69
N ALA A 399 25.09 -4.69 -12.34
CA ALA A 399 24.64 -3.43 -11.78
C ALA A 399 23.60 -3.61 -10.66
N PHE A 400 23.81 -2.89 -9.56
CA PHE A 400 22.94 -2.89 -8.38
C PHE A 400 22.58 -1.46 -7.96
N MET A 401 21.56 -1.37 -7.12
CA MET A 401 21.03 -0.15 -6.55
C MET A 401 21.39 -0.05 -5.06
N ALA A 402 21.71 1.15 -4.61
CA ALA A 402 21.71 1.50 -3.20
C ALA A 402 20.63 2.56 -2.96
N PHE A 403 19.79 2.35 -1.95
CA PHE A 403 18.65 3.18 -1.62
C PHE A 403 18.72 3.65 -0.16
N LEU A 404 18.71 4.95 0.05
CA LEU A 404 18.69 5.55 1.38
C LEU A 404 17.24 5.68 1.87
N HIS A 405 16.89 4.83 2.84
CA HIS A 405 15.59 4.79 3.48
C HIS A 405 15.45 5.94 4.52
N PRO A 406 14.25 6.49 4.77
CA PRO A 406 14.07 7.64 5.67
C PRO A 406 14.42 7.35 7.13
N ASN A 407 14.42 6.09 7.56
CA ASN A 407 14.90 5.71 8.90
C ASN A 407 16.43 5.71 9.01
N GLY A 408 17.16 6.02 7.93
CA GLY A 408 18.61 6.03 7.88
C GLY A 408 19.25 4.72 7.40
N GLN A 409 18.48 3.69 7.03
CA GLN A 409 19.06 2.47 6.44
C GLN A 409 19.54 2.70 5.00
N MET A 410 20.64 2.05 4.63
CA MET A 410 21.03 1.87 3.22
C MET A 410 20.61 0.47 2.77
N LEU A 411 19.68 0.42 1.83
CA LEU A 411 19.11 -0.81 1.28
C LEU A 411 19.74 -1.11 -0.07
N PHE A 412 20.04 -2.38 -0.33
CA PHE A 412 20.60 -2.82 -1.61
C PHE A 412 19.60 -3.68 -2.37
N SER A 413 19.56 -3.53 -3.68
CA SER A 413 18.76 -4.40 -4.54
C SER A 413 19.40 -4.56 -5.92
N PHE A 414 19.15 -5.69 -6.55
CA PHE A 414 19.57 -6.00 -7.91
C PHE A 414 18.56 -5.46 -8.94
N GLY A 415 18.90 -5.53 -10.22
CA GLY A 415 17.98 -5.12 -11.28
C GLY A 415 18.04 -3.63 -11.60
N ALA A 416 19.20 -2.98 -11.37
CA ALA A 416 19.44 -1.60 -11.81
C ALA A 416 19.10 -1.40 -13.29
N GLU A 417 19.29 -2.41 -14.13
CA GLU A 417 18.99 -2.36 -15.57
C GLU A 417 17.50 -2.13 -15.87
N CYS A 418 16.61 -2.41 -14.91
CA CYS A 418 15.17 -2.19 -15.02
C CYS A 418 14.74 -0.75 -14.73
N ILE A 419 15.63 0.10 -14.20
CA ILE A 419 15.27 1.41 -13.65
C ILE A 419 15.51 2.53 -14.65
N LYS A 420 14.44 3.11 -15.19
CA LYS A 420 14.53 4.25 -16.10
C LYS A 420 14.74 5.54 -15.29
N SER A 421 16.00 5.91 -15.09
CA SER A 421 16.40 7.16 -14.43
C SER A 421 17.49 7.87 -15.24
N PRO A 422 17.49 9.22 -15.34
CA PRO A 422 18.58 9.98 -15.96
C PRO A 422 19.95 9.72 -15.30
N ASP A 423 19.94 9.33 -14.03
CA ASP A 423 21.15 9.05 -13.25
C ASP A 423 21.63 7.59 -13.36
N ASN A 424 20.89 6.74 -14.08
CA ASN A 424 21.20 5.33 -14.21
C ASN A 424 21.85 5.00 -15.56
N PRO A 425 23.18 4.84 -15.62
CA PRO A 425 23.87 4.49 -16.87
C PRO A 425 23.64 3.02 -17.29
N TYR A 426 23.04 2.19 -16.43
CA TYR A 426 22.86 0.75 -16.66
C TYR A 426 21.48 0.39 -17.20
N TYR A 427 20.56 1.36 -17.33
CA TYR A 427 19.21 1.09 -17.82
C TYR A 427 19.22 0.43 -19.19
N ASN A 428 18.45 -0.65 -19.33
CA ASN A 428 18.25 -1.38 -20.57
C ASN A 428 16.77 -1.68 -20.75
N LYS A 429 16.14 -1.02 -21.73
CA LYS A 429 14.71 -1.16 -22.01
C LYS A 429 14.27 -2.61 -22.22
N SER A 430 15.04 -3.39 -23.00
CA SER A 430 14.69 -4.80 -23.27
C SER A 430 14.70 -5.64 -22.00
N LYS A 431 15.67 -5.42 -21.11
CA LYS A 431 15.73 -6.11 -19.82
C LYS A 431 14.66 -5.61 -18.85
N ALA A 432 14.33 -4.32 -18.88
CA ALA A 432 13.27 -3.74 -18.08
C ALA A 432 11.90 -4.33 -18.45
N GLU A 433 11.62 -4.44 -19.76
CA GLU A 433 10.41 -5.09 -20.30
C GLU A 433 10.24 -6.53 -19.80
N GLU A 434 11.33 -7.27 -19.64
CA GLU A 434 11.32 -8.68 -19.20
C GLU A 434 11.30 -8.83 -17.67
N ASN A 435 12.05 -8.00 -16.94
CA ASN A 435 12.39 -8.27 -15.54
C ASN A 435 11.83 -7.25 -14.53
N ALA A 436 11.34 -6.08 -14.95
CA ALA A 436 10.88 -5.05 -14.02
C ALA A 436 9.67 -5.50 -13.18
N MET A 437 8.80 -6.34 -13.73
CA MET A 437 7.69 -6.92 -12.95
C MET A 437 8.21 -7.81 -11.81
N GLY A 438 9.21 -8.65 -12.07
CA GLY A 438 9.84 -9.49 -11.04
C GLY A 438 10.49 -8.66 -9.94
N LEU A 439 11.18 -7.58 -10.32
CA LEU A 439 11.77 -6.63 -9.37
C LEU A 439 10.73 -6.04 -8.40
N CYS A 440 9.54 -5.68 -8.92
CA CYS A 440 8.48 -5.08 -8.14
C CYS A 440 7.69 -6.08 -7.31
N LEU A 441 7.43 -7.29 -7.81
CA LEU A 441 6.45 -8.21 -7.22
C LEU A 441 7.06 -9.37 -6.41
N MET A 442 8.35 -9.64 -6.55
CA MET A 442 9.00 -10.73 -5.81
C MET A 442 9.18 -10.38 -4.33
N VAL A 443 8.53 -11.15 -3.45
CA VAL A 443 8.72 -11.10 -1.99
C VAL A 443 10.15 -11.47 -1.64
N GLY A 444 10.78 -10.72 -0.73
CA GLY A 444 12.18 -10.91 -0.34
C GLY A 444 13.22 -10.48 -1.38
N GLY A 445 12.79 -10.03 -2.57
CA GLY A 445 13.70 -9.56 -3.63
C GLY A 445 14.22 -8.13 -3.39
N SER A 446 13.33 -7.16 -3.54
CA SER A 446 13.59 -5.76 -3.17
C SER A 446 12.87 -5.40 -1.86
N HIS A 447 13.45 -4.48 -1.08
CA HIS A 447 12.76 -3.92 0.09
C HIS A 447 11.46 -3.20 -0.32
N PRO A 448 10.34 -3.35 0.42
CA PRO A 448 9.04 -2.78 0.04
C PRO A 448 9.09 -1.26 -0.17
N ASP A 449 9.77 -0.50 0.69
CA ASP A 449 9.87 0.96 0.55
C ASP A 449 10.69 1.42 -0.67
N LEU A 450 11.65 0.60 -1.13
CA LEU A 450 12.32 0.86 -2.41
C LEU A 450 11.32 0.68 -3.56
N VAL A 451 10.53 -0.40 -3.55
CA VAL A 451 9.52 -0.65 -4.60
C VAL A 451 8.50 0.49 -4.66
N ILE A 452 7.98 0.94 -3.52
CA ILE A 452 7.06 2.07 -3.45
C ILE A 452 7.71 3.35 -4.00
N TYR A 453 8.97 3.64 -3.64
CA TYR A 453 9.71 4.77 -4.19
C TYR A 453 9.86 4.69 -5.71
N LEU A 454 10.15 3.51 -6.27
CA LEU A 454 10.25 3.31 -7.72
C LEU A 454 8.91 3.58 -8.43
N ILE A 455 7.78 3.19 -7.83
CA ILE A 455 6.43 3.43 -8.37
C ILE A 455 6.07 4.91 -8.29
N GLU A 456 6.27 5.54 -7.13
CA GLU A 456 5.98 6.94 -6.87
C GLU A 456 6.69 7.85 -7.88
N HIS A 457 7.93 7.52 -8.22
CA HIS A 457 8.77 8.31 -9.13
C HIS A 457 8.73 7.81 -10.58
N ASN A 458 7.83 6.87 -10.90
CA ASN A 458 7.65 6.31 -12.25
C ASN A 458 8.95 5.80 -12.89
N LEU A 459 9.80 5.14 -12.08
CA LEU A 459 11.13 4.66 -12.49
C LEU A 459 11.12 3.25 -13.10
N VAL A 460 9.97 2.58 -13.11
CA VAL A 460 9.76 1.25 -13.74
C VAL A 460 8.66 1.28 -14.81
N PRO A 461 8.70 2.21 -15.79
CA PRO A 461 7.58 2.43 -16.72
C PRO A 461 7.41 1.32 -17.77
N ASP A 462 8.42 0.47 -17.95
CA ASP A 462 8.44 -0.65 -18.90
C ASP A 462 7.94 -1.96 -18.28
N ALA A 463 7.64 -1.98 -16.97
CA ALA A 463 7.00 -3.14 -16.35
C ALA A 463 5.63 -3.36 -17.01
N MET A 464 5.37 -4.59 -17.46
CA MET A 464 4.13 -4.96 -18.16
C MET A 464 3.66 -6.37 -17.81
N LEU A 465 2.36 -6.61 -17.98
CA LEU A 465 1.79 -7.94 -18.01
C LEU A 465 1.85 -8.52 -19.42
N ASN A 466 1.91 -9.85 -19.51
CA ASN A 466 1.63 -10.53 -20.76
C ASN A 466 0.15 -10.36 -21.11
N ASP A 467 -0.14 -9.91 -22.32
CA ASP A 467 -1.49 -9.61 -22.78
C ASP A 467 -1.70 -10.05 -24.22
N MET A 468 -2.84 -10.71 -24.48
CA MET A 468 -3.24 -11.16 -25.81
C MET A 468 -3.57 -9.98 -26.75
N ASN A 469 -3.95 -8.83 -26.18
CA ASN A 469 -4.22 -7.59 -26.91
C ASN A 469 -2.93 -6.80 -27.21
N GLY A 470 -1.76 -7.34 -26.86
CA GLY A 470 -0.45 -6.78 -27.17
C GLY A 470 0.26 -6.14 -25.98
N LYS A 471 1.58 -5.96 -26.11
CA LYS A 471 2.48 -5.48 -25.05
C LYS A 471 2.01 -4.16 -24.43
N GLU A 472 1.59 -3.21 -25.24
CA GLU A 472 1.20 -1.88 -24.76
C GLU A 472 -0.06 -1.92 -23.89
N HIS A 473 -1.04 -2.74 -24.25
CA HIS A 473 -2.24 -2.94 -23.43
C HIS A 473 -1.87 -3.54 -22.06
N GLY A 474 -1.04 -4.59 -22.05
CA GLY A 474 -0.55 -5.21 -20.81
C GLY A 474 0.31 -4.27 -19.96
N ARG A 475 1.07 -3.38 -20.60
CA ARG A 475 1.85 -2.33 -19.93
C ARG A 475 0.95 -1.31 -19.28
N LEU A 476 -0.01 -0.73 -20.01
CA LEU A 476 -0.95 0.26 -19.46
C LEU A 476 -1.77 -0.33 -18.31
N LEU A 477 -2.32 -1.54 -18.50
CA LEU A 477 -3.06 -2.26 -17.46
C LEU A 477 -2.24 -2.43 -16.18
N LEU A 478 -0.99 -2.89 -16.31
CA LEU A 478 -0.12 -3.02 -15.13
C LEU A 478 0.20 -1.65 -14.53
N GLN A 479 0.61 -0.67 -15.33
CA GLN A 479 1.03 0.63 -14.84
C GLN A 479 -0.08 1.41 -14.12
N ASP A 480 -1.34 1.18 -14.50
CA ASP A 480 -2.51 1.76 -13.84
C ASP A 480 -2.88 1.06 -12.53
N ASN A 481 -2.41 -0.17 -12.34
CA ASN A 481 -2.69 -1.00 -11.16
C ASN A 481 -1.43 -1.44 -10.41
N LEU A 482 -0.25 -0.87 -10.71
CA LEU A 482 1.04 -1.43 -10.28
C LEU A 482 1.19 -1.40 -8.76
N GLU A 483 0.76 -0.33 -8.12
CA GLU A 483 0.80 -0.24 -6.67
C GLU A 483 -0.13 -1.26 -6.00
N PHE A 484 -1.36 -1.42 -6.52
CA PHE A 484 -2.28 -2.44 -6.06
C PHE A 484 -1.67 -3.84 -6.25
N MET A 485 -1.10 -4.13 -7.43
CA MET A 485 -0.44 -5.40 -7.72
C MET A 485 0.68 -5.70 -6.72
N VAL A 486 1.52 -4.71 -6.42
CA VAL A 486 2.58 -4.82 -5.41
C VAL A 486 2.02 -5.15 -4.04
N ARG A 487 0.99 -4.44 -3.58
CA ARG A 487 0.33 -4.73 -2.28
C ARG A 487 -0.30 -6.11 -2.25
N CYS A 488 -1.02 -6.47 -3.32
CA CYS A 488 -1.76 -7.70 -3.45
C CYS A 488 -0.84 -8.92 -3.38
N ILE A 489 0.26 -8.87 -4.14
CA ILE A 489 1.19 -9.99 -4.31
C ILE A 489 2.19 -10.07 -3.16
N ARG A 490 2.73 -8.92 -2.73
CA ARG A 490 3.82 -8.93 -1.74
C ARG A 490 3.38 -8.87 -0.31
N ARG A 491 2.30 -8.16 -0.02
CA ARG A 491 1.69 -8.00 1.31
C ARG A 491 2.63 -7.57 2.45
N ASP A 492 3.84 -7.15 2.14
CA ASP A 492 4.85 -6.58 3.04
C ASP A 492 4.90 -5.05 2.96
N ILE A 493 3.92 -4.41 2.31
CA ILE A 493 3.82 -2.96 2.20
C ILE A 493 3.24 -2.40 3.51
N GLY A 494 4.12 -1.82 4.33
CA GLY A 494 3.77 -1.30 5.66
C GLY A 494 2.87 -0.05 5.67
N SER A 495 2.81 0.71 4.56
CA SER A 495 2.08 1.98 4.50
C SER A 495 0.69 1.83 3.87
N ASP A 496 -0.32 2.43 4.50
CA ASP A 496 -1.67 2.56 3.93
C ASP A 496 -1.77 3.64 2.83
N LYS A 497 -0.74 4.49 2.69
CA LYS A 497 -0.78 5.61 1.75
C LYS A 497 -0.55 5.11 0.33
N VAL A 498 -1.49 5.46 -0.55
CA VAL A 498 -1.36 5.24 -1.99
C VAL A 498 -0.48 6.34 -2.60
N VAL A 499 0.62 5.94 -3.22
CA VAL A 499 1.57 6.86 -3.88
C VAL A 499 1.20 7.14 -5.33
N ARG A 500 0.46 6.24 -5.98
CA ARG A 500 -0.03 6.41 -7.34
C ARG A 500 -1.45 5.89 -7.47
N ARG A 501 -2.39 6.81 -7.70
CA ARG A 501 -3.77 6.46 -8.02
C ARG A 501 -3.87 5.95 -9.46
N ARG A 502 -4.85 5.08 -9.67
CA ARG A 502 -5.24 4.59 -10.99
C ARG A 502 -5.69 5.76 -11.87
N ARG A 503 -5.37 5.71 -13.16
CA ARG A 503 -5.86 6.67 -14.15
C ARG A 503 -7.34 6.41 -14.42
N GLU A 504 -8.17 7.45 -14.49
CA GLU A 504 -9.58 7.30 -14.83
C GLU A 504 -9.76 6.73 -16.26
N PRO A 505 -10.54 5.66 -16.44
CA PRO A 505 -10.84 5.11 -17.77
C PRO A 505 -11.57 6.17 -18.62
N GLY A 506 -11.09 6.39 -19.85
CA GLY A 506 -11.63 7.39 -20.79
C GLY A 506 -10.73 8.61 -21.05
N LEU A 507 -9.62 8.73 -20.33
CA LEU A 507 -8.51 9.61 -20.73
C LEU A 507 -7.52 8.80 -21.57
N THR A 508 -7.75 8.76 -22.89
CA THR A 508 -6.75 8.28 -23.86
C THR A 508 -5.54 9.20 -23.79
N TYR A 509 -4.45 8.72 -23.19
CA TYR A 509 -3.13 9.24 -23.50
C TYR A 509 -2.50 8.26 -24.49
N ASP A 510 -2.73 8.53 -25.78
CA ASP A 510 -1.88 8.01 -26.83
C ASP A 510 -0.43 8.39 -26.49
N ASN A 511 0.40 7.36 -26.37
CA ASN A 511 1.84 7.27 -26.62
C ASN A 511 2.76 8.42 -26.13
N ASP A 512 3.90 8.02 -25.57
CA ASP A 512 5.08 8.89 -25.39
C ASP A 512 5.28 9.83 -26.60
N ASP A 513 4.93 11.11 -26.44
CA ASP A 513 5.80 12.28 -26.63
C ASP A 513 4.98 13.60 -26.55
N ASN A 514 5.09 14.30 -25.40
CA ASN A 514 4.88 15.75 -25.18
C ASN A 514 3.79 16.53 -25.97
N GLU A 515 2.69 16.90 -25.32
CA GLU A 515 2.20 18.30 -25.12
C GLU A 515 0.72 18.33 -24.69
N GLY A 516 0.40 19.11 -23.65
CA GLY A 516 -0.89 19.10 -22.97
C GLY A 516 -2.08 19.73 -23.72
N GLN A 517 -3.28 19.29 -23.32
CA GLN A 517 -4.58 19.90 -23.64
C GLN A 517 -4.53 21.45 -23.48
N LYS A 518 -4.69 22.18 -24.60
CA LYS A 518 -4.74 23.66 -24.59
C LYS A 518 -6.17 24.15 -24.30
N VAL A 519 -6.29 25.10 -23.37
CA VAL A 519 -7.56 25.70 -22.94
C VAL A 519 -8.20 26.53 -24.08
N ASN A 520 -9.51 26.41 -24.29
CA ASN A 520 -10.24 27.15 -25.34
C ASN A 520 -10.34 28.67 -25.04
N PHE A 521 -10.69 29.48 -26.05
CA PHE A 521 -10.65 30.96 -25.96
C PHE A 521 -11.59 31.54 -24.90
N GLU A 522 -12.80 30.99 -24.76
CA GLU A 522 -13.79 31.50 -23.81
C GLU A 522 -13.37 31.19 -22.37
N THR A 523 -12.89 29.97 -22.11
CA THR A 523 -12.34 29.59 -20.82
C THR A 523 -11.10 30.43 -20.49
N PHE A 524 -10.24 30.74 -21.47
CA PHE A 524 -9.10 31.63 -21.29
C PHE A 524 -9.51 33.04 -20.87
N VAL A 525 -10.52 33.64 -21.50
CA VAL A 525 -11.07 34.95 -21.08
C VAL A 525 -11.67 34.87 -19.68
N GLY A 526 -12.35 33.77 -19.35
CA GLY A 526 -12.84 33.48 -18.00
C GLY A 526 -11.72 33.48 -16.96
N ILE A 527 -10.58 32.87 -17.26
CA ILE A 527 -9.39 32.86 -16.38
C ILE A 527 -8.83 34.28 -16.21
N LEU A 528 -8.67 35.05 -17.30
CA LEU A 528 -8.12 36.41 -17.20
C LEU A 528 -8.98 37.33 -16.32
N ARG A 529 -10.30 37.17 -16.34
CA ARG A 529 -11.24 37.97 -15.54
C ARG A 529 -11.12 37.75 -14.04
N GLN A 530 -10.50 36.65 -13.60
CA GLN A 530 -10.30 36.36 -12.19
C GLN A 530 -9.18 37.22 -11.58
N GLU A 531 -8.38 37.91 -12.40
CA GLU A 531 -7.30 38.76 -11.89
C GLU A 531 -7.72 40.21 -11.72
N GLU A 532 -7.51 40.75 -10.52
CA GLU A 532 -7.67 42.19 -10.28
C GLU A 532 -6.33 42.94 -10.42
N THR A 533 -5.24 42.35 -9.94
CA THR A 533 -3.89 42.93 -9.98
C THR A 533 -2.85 41.86 -10.27
N VAL A 534 -1.85 42.22 -11.08
CA VAL A 534 -0.78 41.31 -11.53
C VAL A 534 0.58 42.02 -11.45
N ARG A 535 1.65 41.26 -11.21
CA ARG A 535 3.02 41.79 -11.09
C ARG A 535 3.92 41.29 -12.20
N SER A 536 4.62 42.19 -12.88
CA SER A 536 5.64 41.77 -13.85
C SER A 536 6.82 41.06 -13.16
N LYS A 537 7.67 40.36 -13.93
CA LYS A 537 8.93 39.78 -13.40
C LYS A 537 9.85 40.80 -12.73
N ALA A 538 9.79 42.07 -13.14
CA ALA A 538 10.52 43.18 -12.51
C ALA A 538 9.80 43.76 -11.27
N ASN A 539 8.82 43.05 -10.73
CA ASN A 539 7.99 43.42 -9.58
C ASN A 539 7.13 44.70 -9.75
N LYS A 540 7.00 45.23 -10.97
CA LYS A 540 6.08 46.34 -11.27
C LYS A 540 4.62 45.89 -11.23
N LEU A 541 3.76 46.70 -10.60
CA LEU A 541 2.34 46.39 -10.41
C LEU A 541 1.46 46.89 -11.56
N TRP A 542 0.48 46.08 -11.93
CA TRP A 542 -0.50 46.39 -12.95
C TRP A 542 -1.89 45.99 -12.45
N ARG A 543 -2.91 46.77 -12.82
CA ARG A 543 -4.31 46.49 -12.49
C ARG A 543 -5.09 46.17 -13.76
N LEU A 544 -5.81 45.05 -13.77
CA LEU A 544 -6.75 44.74 -14.84
C LEU A 544 -7.97 45.67 -14.68
N VAL A 545 -8.26 46.48 -15.70
CA VAL A 545 -9.37 47.44 -15.68
C VAL A 545 -10.63 46.82 -16.29
N SER A 546 -10.47 46.17 -17.44
CA SER A 546 -11.55 45.42 -18.09
C SER A 546 -10.99 44.32 -19.00
N CYS A 547 -11.76 43.24 -19.17
CA CYS A 547 -11.45 42.15 -20.09
C CYS A 547 -12.74 41.54 -20.65
N ASP A 548 -12.94 41.67 -21.95
CA ASP A 548 -14.02 41.01 -22.70
C ASP A 548 -13.48 40.29 -23.93
N LEU A 549 -14.38 39.66 -24.70
CA LEU A 549 -14.02 38.85 -25.87
C LEU A 549 -13.31 39.67 -26.97
N THR A 550 -13.42 41.00 -26.94
CA THR A 550 -12.85 41.91 -27.93
C THR A 550 -11.59 42.61 -27.40
N THR A 551 -11.65 43.15 -26.18
CA THR A 551 -10.67 44.11 -25.68
C THR A 551 -10.27 43.83 -24.24
N THR A 552 -8.97 43.97 -23.97
CA THR A 552 -8.38 43.92 -22.63
C THR A 552 -7.69 45.25 -22.33
N VAL A 553 -7.97 45.82 -21.15
CA VAL A 553 -7.38 47.07 -20.66
C VAL A 553 -6.67 46.83 -19.35
N ILE A 554 -5.39 47.17 -19.30
CA ILE A 554 -4.54 47.05 -18.10
C ILE A 554 -3.93 48.42 -17.78
N ARG A 555 -3.98 48.80 -16.51
CA ARG A 555 -3.46 50.06 -16.00
C ARG A 555 -2.14 49.87 -15.26
N ASP A 556 -1.17 50.73 -15.54
CA ASP A 556 0.02 50.91 -14.73
C ASP A 556 -0.35 51.61 -13.42
N VAL A 557 -0.05 50.99 -12.27
CA VAL A 557 -0.51 51.49 -10.97
C VAL A 557 0.26 52.73 -10.51
N ASP A 558 1.50 52.91 -10.96
CA ASP A 558 2.36 53.99 -10.48
C ASP A 558 2.02 55.33 -11.16
N ASN A 559 1.63 55.30 -12.43
CA ASN A 559 1.38 56.50 -13.25
C ASN A 559 -0.03 56.58 -13.86
N PHE A 560 -0.89 55.61 -13.57
CA PHE A 560 -2.29 55.53 -14.00
C PHE A 560 -2.52 55.48 -15.52
N ARG A 561 -1.50 55.15 -16.31
CA ARG A 561 -1.63 55.01 -17.77
C ARG A 561 -2.31 53.69 -18.14
N ASP A 562 -3.29 53.77 -19.03
CA ASP A 562 -4.00 52.61 -19.59
C ASP A 562 -3.34 52.08 -20.86
N PHE A 563 -3.29 50.74 -20.93
CA PHE A 563 -2.78 49.98 -22.06
C PHE A 563 -3.89 49.08 -22.58
N THR A 564 -4.36 49.37 -23.79
CA THR A 564 -5.49 48.69 -24.43
C THR A 564 -4.98 47.81 -25.56
N MET A 565 -5.45 46.56 -25.60
CA MET A 565 -5.07 45.59 -26.62
C MET A 565 -6.21 44.63 -26.98
N PRO A 566 -6.24 44.08 -28.20
CA PRO A 566 -7.20 43.04 -28.57
C PRO A 566 -7.00 41.77 -27.71
N THR A 567 -8.07 41.28 -27.09
CA THR A 567 -8.02 40.07 -26.23
C THR A 567 -7.59 38.84 -27.03
N ARG A 568 -7.95 38.79 -28.32
CA ARG A 568 -7.55 37.70 -29.22
C ARG A 568 -6.03 37.58 -29.37
N ASN A 569 -5.31 38.70 -29.38
CA ASN A 569 -3.86 38.68 -29.52
C ASN A 569 -3.17 38.14 -28.25
N LEU A 570 -3.75 38.38 -27.08
CA LEU A 570 -3.31 37.77 -25.82
C LEU A 570 -3.51 36.25 -25.82
N TYR A 571 -4.64 35.78 -26.36
CA TYR A 571 -4.90 34.35 -26.47
C TYR A 571 -3.95 33.64 -27.44
N ASN A 572 -3.66 34.26 -28.59
CA ASN A 572 -2.68 33.72 -29.52
C ASN A 572 -1.29 33.63 -28.86
N ALA A 573 -0.89 34.67 -28.10
CA ALA A 573 0.34 34.62 -27.32
C ALA A 573 0.34 33.50 -26.27
N TYR A 574 -0.79 33.22 -25.61
CA TYR A 574 -0.94 32.11 -24.67
C TYR A 574 -0.80 30.73 -25.32
N ILE A 575 -1.34 30.54 -26.53
CA ILE A 575 -1.27 29.26 -27.25
C ILE A 575 0.14 29.00 -27.79
N GLU A 576 0.80 30.04 -28.29
CA GLU A 576 2.03 29.92 -29.08
C GLU A 576 3.31 30.10 -28.25
N ILE A 577 3.25 30.85 -27.15
CA ILE A 577 4.40 31.04 -26.27
C ILE A 577 4.39 29.95 -25.20
N ASP A 578 5.43 29.14 -25.18
CA ASP A 578 5.77 28.25 -24.06
C ASP A 578 5.65 29.01 -22.72
N LYS A 579 4.86 28.44 -21.78
CA LYS A 579 4.51 29.08 -20.50
C LYS A 579 5.74 29.49 -19.69
N ASP A 580 6.88 28.85 -19.91
CA ASP A 580 8.15 29.14 -19.24
C ASP A 580 8.92 30.30 -19.90
N LYS A 581 8.57 30.64 -21.14
CA LYS A 581 9.24 31.64 -21.99
C LYS A 581 8.41 32.93 -22.16
N ILE A 582 7.38 33.13 -21.32
CA ILE A 582 6.62 34.38 -21.28
C ILE A 582 7.52 35.51 -20.74
N GLN A 583 7.80 36.49 -21.61
CA GLN A 583 8.57 37.70 -21.33
C GLN A 583 8.20 38.82 -22.31
N VAL A 584 8.56 40.07 -21.98
CA VAL A 584 8.18 41.26 -22.79
C VAL A 584 8.58 41.13 -24.25
N SER A 585 9.79 40.62 -24.53
CA SER A 585 10.29 40.46 -25.90
C SER A 585 9.47 39.47 -26.73
N THR A 586 9.05 38.35 -26.15
CA THR A 586 8.25 37.33 -26.85
C THR A 586 6.81 37.79 -27.06
N VAL A 587 6.21 38.42 -26.04
CA VAL A 587 4.82 38.93 -26.09
C VAL A 587 4.68 40.15 -27.00
N SER A 588 5.73 40.96 -27.17
CA SER A 588 5.69 42.17 -28.01
C SER A 588 5.33 41.93 -29.48
N ARG A 589 5.55 40.72 -29.98
CA ARG A 589 5.20 40.31 -31.35
C ARG A 589 3.68 40.25 -31.57
N TYR A 590 2.91 40.06 -30.51
CA TYR A 590 1.46 39.86 -30.57
C TYR A 590 0.67 41.13 -30.25
N VAL A 591 1.13 41.94 -29.30
CA VAL A 591 0.40 43.12 -28.81
C VAL A 591 1.10 44.46 -29.10
N GLY A 592 2.28 44.42 -29.73
CA GLY A 592 3.11 45.59 -30.00
C GLY A 592 3.98 46.01 -28.80
N LYS A 593 5.08 46.72 -29.07
CA LYS A 593 6.09 47.11 -28.05
C LYS A 593 5.52 47.94 -26.90
N VAL A 594 4.51 48.77 -27.18
CA VAL A 594 3.87 49.66 -26.18
C VAL A 594 3.11 48.84 -25.13
N ASN A 595 2.36 47.83 -25.55
CA ASN A 595 1.49 47.03 -24.67
C ASN A 595 2.21 45.80 -24.07
N ALA A 596 3.34 45.40 -24.64
CA ALA A 596 4.07 44.18 -24.27
C ALA A 596 4.40 44.07 -22.77
N PRO A 597 4.79 45.13 -22.05
CA PRO A 597 5.08 45.04 -20.62
C PRO A 597 3.86 44.64 -19.79
N ALA A 598 2.71 45.27 -20.05
CA ALA A 598 1.45 44.99 -19.36
C ALA A 598 0.90 43.60 -19.72
N ALA A 599 0.94 43.24 -21.00
CA ALA A 599 0.48 41.95 -21.51
C ALA A 599 1.32 40.77 -20.96
N SER A 600 2.65 40.93 -20.95
CA SER A 600 3.54 39.91 -20.42
C SER A 600 3.34 39.72 -18.92
N ALA A 601 3.05 40.80 -18.16
CA ALA A 601 2.71 40.67 -16.76
C ALA A 601 1.42 39.88 -16.58
N LEU A 602 0.35 40.21 -17.32
CA LEU A 602 -0.92 39.49 -17.21
C LEU A 602 -0.76 37.99 -17.51
N LEU A 603 -0.21 37.62 -18.68
CA LEU A 603 -0.05 36.22 -19.08
C LEU A 603 0.89 35.43 -18.14
N TYR A 604 1.95 36.06 -17.67
CA TYR A 604 2.89 35.42 -16.75
C TYR A 604 2.20 35.02 -15.44
N ASN A 605 1.30 35.85 -14.92
CA ASN A 605 0.61 35.59 -13.65
C ASN A 605 -0.61 34.68 -13.81
N THR A 606 -1.34 34.77 -14.92
CA THR A 606 -2.60 34.03 -15.08
C THR A 606 -2.38 32.59 -15.51
N VAL A 607 -1.42 32.38 -16.41
CA VAL A 607 -1.27 31.10 -17.15
C VAL A 607 0.18 30.63 -17.26
N GLY A 608 1.15 31.47 -16.91
CA GLY A 608 2.56 31.14 -16.81
C GLY A 608 3.03 30.82 -15.39
N LYS A 609 4.36 30.75 -15.20
CA LYS A 609 5.03 30.46 -13.90
C LYS A 609 4.76 31.48 -12.79
N GLY A 610 4.16 32.63 -13.08
CA GLY A 610 3.85 33.68 -12.11
C GLY A 610 2.59 33.43 -11.27
N ARG A 611 1.80 32.39 -11.55
CA ARG A 611 0.54 32.11 -10.83
C ARG A 611 0.74 31.92 -9.33
N ASN A 612 1.74 31.11 -8.95
CA ASN A 612 2.11 30.91 -7.54
C ASN A 612 2.74 32.17 -6.92
N TRP A 613 3.44 32.97 -7.73
CA TRP A 613 4.09 34.20 -7.29
C TRP A 613 3.06 35.30 -6.97
N ASN A 614 2.02 35.46 -7.79
CA ASN A 614 0.95 36.44 -7.56
C ASN A 614 0.13 36.08 -6.31
N GLU A 615 -0.25 34.82 -6.14
CA GLU A 615 -1.01 34.34 -4.98
C GLU A 615 -0.22 34.48 -3.66
N MET A 616 1.09 34.25 -3.71
CA MET A 616 1.98 34.51 -2.57
C MET A 616 1.99 35.99 -2.18
N PHE A 617 2.14 36.92 -3.14
CA PHE A 617 2.14 38.36 -2.83
C PHE A 617 0.77 38.91 -2.45
N LYS A 618 -0.33 38.40 -3.01
CA LYS A 618 -1.70 38.70 -2.54
C LYS A 618 -1.87 38.29 -1.07
N SER A 619 -1.34 37.12 -0.70
CA SER A 619 -1.35 36.63 0.68
C SER A 619 -0.43 37.44 1.61
N LEU A 620 0.70 37.91 1.10
CA LEU A 620 1.66 38.77 1.83
C LEU A 620 1.13 40.19 2.05
N ASP A 621 0.51 40.81 1.04
CA ASP A 621 -0.17 42.11 1.16
C ASP A 621 -1.36 42.02 2.12
N LYS A 622 -2.07 40.87 2.16
CA LYS A 622 -3.13 40.60 3.13
C LYS A 622 -2.57 40.43 4.55
N MET A 623 -1.44 39.72 4.71
CA MET A 623 -0.75 39.58 6.01
C MET A 623 -0.17 40.90 6.52
N LEU A 624 0.47 41.71 5.67
CA LEU A 624 1.01 43.01 6.05
C LEU A 624 -0.09 43.97 6.54
N ARG A 625 -1.24 43.99 5.86
CA ARG A 625 -2.42 44.75 6.32
C ARG A 625 -3.00 44.25 7.64
N LEU A 626 -2.89 42.95 7.92
CA LEU A 626 -3.31 42.35 9.19
C LEU A 626 -2.29 42.64 10.32
N MET A 627 -0.99 42.62 10.02
CA MET A 627 0.07 42.98 10.97
C MET A 627 0.06 44.47 11.33
N GLU A 628 -0.14 45.37 10.36
CA GLU A 628 -0.26 46.82 10.61
C GLU A 628 -1.49 47.17 11.47
N LYS A 629 -2.56 46.37 11.37
CA LYS A 629 -3.76 46.51 12.20
C LYS A 629 -3.62 45.85 13.58
N GLY A 630 -2.73 44.87 13.74
CA GLY A 630 -2.48 44.20 15.02
C GLY A 630 -1.42 44.89 15.90
N MET A 631 -0.64 45.82 15.34
CA MET A 631 0.32 46.66 16.05
C MET A 631 -0.24 48.04 16.49
N LYS A 632 -1.53 48.28 16.27
CA LYS A 632 -2.27 49.44 16.79
C LYS A 632 -3.43 48.94 17.65
#